data_AF-A0AAD4EKT8-F1
#
_entry.id   AF-A0AAD4EKT8-F1
#
_cell.length_a   1.000
_cell.length_b   1.000
_cell.length_c   1.000
_cell.angle_alpha   90.00
_cell.angle_beta   90.00
_cell.angle_gamma   90.00
#
_symmetry.space_group_name_H-M   'P 1'
#
loop_
_entity.id
_entity.type
_entity.pdbx_description
1 polymer ?
#
loop_
_entity_poly.entity_id
_entity_poly.type
_entity_poly.pdbx_seq_one_letter_code
_entity_poly.pdbx_strand_id
1 'polypeptide(L)'
;MASGYELLKGGDDNEVKSPKPYRTIRRVAIGLVTCLALVTLSFLHVHPLSGDLGAQDQYDGDSVRTCASPMPPTARPPAPINPWASLTIEQTVQIQKWLEEPGRALNLTRGAISKPSDNHIFMIEAYYPAKASVLSYFSSLSSSDIPEKYARVTIHHGSAPEPVVKDYLVGPLPIGPSTRMEHLTEVYHLDAIPHNARGFDTRDWTSPEIFEKMAAPLMEAYKELLGGTPQDTLTTAGSGPFSSDGSFRRLWLSWRRNTPGFFLHPLNLYQYVDLSGTDSSQWHQLKIVYNHQVFSSPESFMEAFHNGSLKRVPVIDPDTDLSYSTRKRIGAQRDLDHLPGPRSVSFAGLRFRVDRDLQYVSWMGWGLYLGFDRDMGLSLWDIRFRGERIVYELKPQEALAQYAGNDPFQATTAWLDRYFGMGQSVRDMLPGYDCPHEAVYLPATTYSVNGLTTQQRAICIFEHDSGRPLTRHLGYEENEFGAVKGYELVIRSIATVGKCFDYIFHLDGTIEVRVSASGYLQAGFYDKAQGQYGNRIWETSMGSLHDHVINYKVNSLPCDKFIVLMIHYRLTLMWRVAANSLLKTTLSQEAITQPWFEDDWGDEVIQQVVTREYIDDENNALLKFPTNFQGGYAIVNQEETNKWGISRGYAIHPGYSPIHNTVVGSKRLLKNANWARYNLAVSRRKETEPSSSSMWNFNLPGGPPVDFHKFFDGENITQEDLVAWVNLGMHHLPQSEDAPNTRTNTATSSFFLTPLNYFDHDVSIESTNAVLLKNPEKPGDPFTYDDYGVQPAHCLPEHPSPFEYHPAKMFDLDGMPAPASSIEDMRKASELYHRIKLEL
;
A
#
# COMPACT_ATOMS: atom_id res chain seq x y z
N MET A 1 20.97 -14.74 21.10
CA MET A 1 22.21 -14.47 21.85
C MET A 1 22.58 -13.02 21.60
N ALA A 2 22.74 -12.24 22.66
CA ALA A 2 22.88 -10.79 22.61
C ALA A 2 24.27 -10.40 22.08
N SER A 3 24.34 -9.74 20.92
CA SER A 3 25.53 -8.97 20.54
C SER A 3 25.39 -7.58 21.16
N GLY A 4 26.09 -7.35 22.26
CA GLY A 4 26.26 -6.03 22.85
C GLY A 4 26.94 -5.10 21.86
N TYR A 5 26.42 -3.87 21.78
CA TYR A 5 27.06 -2.76 21.08
C TYR A 5 28.37 -2.45 21.81
N GLU A 6 29.53 -2.67 21.18
CA GLU A 6 30.80 -2.16 21.68
C GLU A 6 30.92 -0.67 21.33
N LEU A 7 31.09 0.17 22.35
CA LEU A 7 31.42 1.58 22.18
C LEU A 7 32.79 1.68 21.50
N LEU A 8 32.84 2.29 20.32
CA LEU A 8 34.07 2.71 19.65
C LEU A 8 34.70 3.88 20.41
N LYS A 9 35.31 3.58 21.56
CA LYS A 9 36.44 4.25 22.23
C LYS A 9 36.47 3.84 23.70
N GLY A 10 37.32 2.86 24.01
CA GLY A 10 37.82 2.61 25.36
C GLY A 10 39.34 2.76 25.36
N GLY A 11 39.86 3.68 26.18
CA GLY A 11 41.28 3.76 26.54
C GLY A 11 42.07 4.90 25.88
N ASP A 12 42.21 6.03 26.57
CA ASP A 12 43.52 6.39 27.13
C ASP A 12 43.39 7.49 28.19
N ASP A 13 43.95 7.19 29.35
CA ASP A 13 44.08 8.07 30.51
C ASP A 13 44.99 9.27 30.19
N ASN A 14 44.55 10.48 30.54
CA ASN A 14 45.46 11.51 31.01
C ASN A 14 44.74 12.51 31.93
N GLU A 15 45.32 12.70 33.11
CA GLU A 15 44.89 13.54 34.23
C GLU A 15 44.33 14.90 33.82
N VAL A 16 43.07 15.20 34.19
CA VAL A 16 42.58 16.58 34.21
C VAL A 16 42.80 17.17 35.60
N LYS A 17 43.94 17.86 35.76
CA LYS A 17 44.16 18.82 36.84
C LYS A 17 43.21 20.01 36.70
N SER A 18 42.63 20.41 37.82
CA SER A 18 41.77 21.59 37.96
C SER A 18 42.55 22.90 37.74
N PRO A 19 42.04 23.88 36.96
CA PRO A 19 42.60 25.22 36.94
C PRO A 19 41.76 26.22 37.76
N LYS A 20 42.46 26.97 38.62
CA LYS A 20 41.99 28.18 39.30
C LYS A 20 41.76 29.34 38.30
N PRO A 21 40.97 30.36 38.67
CA PRO A 21 40.42 31.35 37.72
C PRO A 21 41.36 32.54 37.53
N TYR A 22 41.68 32.92 36.28
CA TYR A 22 42.29 34.22 35.98
C TYR A 22 41.88 34.79 34.61
N ARG A 23 41.42 36.05 34.65
CA ARG A 23 41.44 37.12 33.63
C ARG A 23 40.39 37.16 32.50
N THR A 24 39.23 37.63 32.92
CA THR A 24 38.15 38.30 32.18
C THR A 24 38.55 39.69 31.64
N ILE A 25 39.46 39.81 30.67
CA ILE A 25 39.68 41.10 29.95
C ILE A 25 39.88 40.91 28.43
N ARG A 26 40.31 39.73 27.96
CA ARG A 26 40.61 39.50 26.53
C ARG A 26 39.39 39.25 25.62
N ARG A 27 38.22 38.89 26.18
CA ARG A 27 37.01 38.55 25.39
C ARG A 27 36.17 39.77 24.99
N VAL A 28 36.28 40.89 25.71
CA VAL A 28 35.55 42.13 25.37
C VAL A 28 36.22 42.87 24.20
N ALA A 29 37.56 42.80 24.10
CA ALA A 29 38.29 43.43 23.00
C ALA A 29 38.07 42.73 21.64
N ILE A 30 37.92 41.40 21.62
CA ILE A 30 37.69 40.65 20.37
C ILE A 30 36.26 40.88 19.84
N GLY A 31 35.26 41.01 20.72
CA GLY A 31 33.88 41.30 20.30
C GLY A 31 33.66 42.70 19.70
N LEU A 32 34.45 43.69 20.11
CA LEU A 32 34.39 45.05 19.57
C LEU A 32 35.03 45.18 18.18
N VAL A 33 36.08 44.41 17.90
CA VAL A 33 36.75 44.40 16.60
C VAL A 33 35.92 43.68 15.53
N THR A 34 35.21 42.60 15.88
CA THR A 34 34.30 41.92 14.95
C THR A 34 33.04 42.74 14.64
N CYS A 35 32.51 43.51 15.61
CA CYS A 35 31.37 44.40 15.34
C CYS A 35 31.75 45.57 14.41
N LEU A 36 32.95 46.16 14.55
CA LEU A 36 33.40 47.22 13.64
C LEU A 36 33.68 46.70 12.22
N ALA A 37 34.22 45.49 12.07
CA ALA A 37 34.48 44.87 10.78
C ALA A 37 33.18 44.54 9.99
N LEU A 38 32.11 44.17 10.70
CA LEU A 38 30.81 43.90 10.08
C LEU A 38 30.09 45.19 9.64
N VAL A 39 30.30 46.30 10.36
CA VAL A 39 29.77 47.62 9.97
C VAL A 39 30.54 48.20 8.76
N THR A 40 31.85 47.99 8.65
CA THR A 40 32.61 48.44 7.46
C THR A 40 32.34 47.60 6.22
N LEU A 41 32.03 46.31 6.35
CA LEU A 41 31.58 45.46 5.24
C LEU A 41 30.18 45.80 4.72
N SER A 42 29.33 46.45 5.53
CA SER A 42 27.98 46.88 5.11
C SER A 42 27.94 48.25 4.42
N PHE A 43 29.04 49.01 4.40
CA PHE A 43 29.16 50.28 3.66
C PHE A 43 29.90 50.17 2.31
N LEU A 44 30.38 48.98 1.91
CA LEU A 44 31.19 48.80 0.69
C LEU A 44 30.48 48.09 -0.48
N HIS A 45 29.15 47.89 -0.43
CA HIS A 45 28.39 47.32 -1.55
C HIS A 45 27.16 48.14 -1.90
N VAL A 46 27.36 49.32 -2.51
CA VAL A 46 26.40 49.90 -3.45
C VAL A 46 27.16 50.70 -4.52
N HIS A 47 27.59 50.01 -5.59
CA HIS A 47 27.69 50.62 -6.91
C HIS A 47 26.91 49.73 -7.87
N PRO A 48 25.74 50.16 -8.38
CA PRO A 48 25.09 49.41 -9.43
C PRO A 48 25.90 49.63 -10.71
N LEU A 49 26.66 48.62 -11.11
CA LEU A 49 27.05 48.46 -12.50
C LEU A 49 25.77 48.05 -13.24
N SER A 50 25.04 49.05 -13.73
CA SER A 50 24.04 48.89 -14.78
C SER A 50 24.77 48.49 -16.06
N GLY A 51 25.11 47.20 -16.15
CA GLY A 51 25.42 46.54 -17.41
C GLY A 51 24.10 46.27 -18.11
N ASP A 52 23.84 47.02 -19.17
CA ASP A 52 22.76 46.83 -20.12
C ASP A 52 22.99 45.49 -20.85
N LEU A 53 22.53 44.38 -20.26
CA LEU A 53 22.32 43.14 -20.99
C LEU A 53 21.01 43.33 -21.73
N GLY A 54 21.12 43.87 -22.94
CA GLY A 54 20.04 43.96 -23.91
C GLY A 54 19.54 42.56 -24.27
N ALA A 55 18.59 42.04 -23.48
CA ALA A 55 17.55 41.19 -23.99
C ALA A 55 16.48 42.14 -24.55
N GLN A 56 16.59 42.47 -25.83
CA GLN A 56 15.43 42.93 -26.58
C GLN A 56 14.42 41.78 -26.56
N ASP A 57 13.50 41.80 -25.61
CA ASP A 57 12.27 41.04 -25.71
C ASP A 57 11.53 41.60 -26.93
N GLN A 58 11.67 40.89 -28.04
CA GLN A 58 10.80 40.99 -29.18
C GLN A 58 9.44 40.46 -28.74
N TYR A 59 8.66 41.27 -28.01
CA TYR A 59 7.24 41.02 -27.80
C TYR A 59 6.55 41.18 -29.15
N ASP A 60 6.56 40.10 -29.92
CA ASP A 60 5.68 39.98 -31.06
C ASP A 60 4.24 39.97 -30.53
N GLY A 61 3.40 40.85 -31.07
CA GLY A 61 2.07 41.20 -30.57
C GLY A 61 1.01 40.10 -30.73
N ASP A 62 1.38 38.82 -30.67
CA ASP A 62 0.47 37.70 -30.74
C ASP A 62 -0.09 37.38 -29.35
N SER A 63 -1.42 37.41 -29.23
CA SER A 63 -2.12 36.99 -28.01
C SER A 63 -1.65 35.60 -27.58
N VAL A 64 -1.10 35.48 -26.36
CA VAL A 64 -0.65 34.19 -25.78
C VAL A 64 -1.79 33.19 -25.89
N ARG A 65 -1.58 32.13 -26.67
CA ARG A 65 -2.60 31.08 -26.89
C ARG A 65 -2.78 30.26 -25.63
N THR A 66 -3.98 29.74 -25.41
CA THR A 66 -4.24 28.77 -24.34
C THR A 66 -3.45 27.49 -24.59
N CYS A 67 -2.96 26.84 -23.53
CA CYS A 67 -2.26 25.57 -23.64
C CYS A 67 -3.15 24.49 -24.24
N ALA A 68 -2.53 23.43 -24.77
CA ALA A 68 -3.25 22.26 -25.23
C ALA A 68 -4.12 21.69 -24.10
N SER A 69 -5.30 21.17 -24.47
CA SER A 69 -6.24 20.61 -23.50
C SER A 69 -5.57 19.57 -22.60
N PRO A 70 -5.87 19.56 -21.29
CA PRO A 70 -5.35 18.56 -20.35
C PRO A 70 -6.06 17.20 -20.50
N MET A 71 -6.75 16.93 -21.61
CA MET A 71 -7.30 15.61 -21.88
C MET A 71 -6.20 14.68 -22.42
N PRO A 72 -6.03 13.47 -21.83
CA PRO A 72 -5.05 12.53 -22.35
C PRO A 72 -5.50 12.04 -23.72
N PRO A 73 -4.58 11.87 -24.69
CA PRO A 73 -4.91 11.18 -25.92
C PRO A 73 -5.35 9.73 -25.64
N THR A 74 -6.16 9.15 -26.53
CA THR A 74 -6.58 7.75 -26.41
C THR A 74 -5.39 6.81 -26.56
N ALA A 75 -5.29 5.82 -25.67
CA ALA A 75 -4.29 4.76 -25.76
C ALA A 75 -4.69 3.70 -26.80
N ARG A 76 -3.74 2.87 -27.22
CA ARG A 76 -3.99 1.76 -28.16
C ARG A 76 -3.58 0.46 -27.50
N PRO A 77 -4.50 -0.20 -26.79
CA PRO A 77 -4.19 -1.47 -26.13
C PRO A 77 -3.82 -2.55 -27.14
N PRO A 78 -2.94 -3.51 -26.78
CA PRO A 78 -2.54 -4.60 -27.67
C PRO A 78 -3.67 -5.61 -27.93
N ALA A 79 -4.72 -5.62 -27.10
CA ALA A 79 -5.90 -6.44 -27.28
C ALA A 79 -7.17 -5.57 -27.15
N PRO A 80 -8.25 -5.89 -27.89
CA PRO A 80 -9.49 -5.10 -27.88
C PRO A 80 -10.37 -5.33 -26.65
N ILE A 81 -9.94 -6.16 -25.69
CA ILE A 81 -10.63 -6.40 -24.42
C ILE A 81 -9.62 -6.34 -23.27
N ASN A 82 -10.12 -5.99 -22.08
CA ASN A 82 -9.40 -6.16 -20.82
C ASN A 82 -9.94 -7.41 -20.11
N PRO A 83 -9.23 -8.56 -20.15
CA PRO A 83 -9.67 -9.80 -19.50
C PRO A 83 -9.78 -9.71 -17.96
N TRP A 84 -9.14 -8.70 -17.36
CA TRP A 84 -9.09 -8.48 -15.92
C TRP A 84 -10.04 -7.36 -15.44
N ALA A 85 -10.87 -6.83 -16.34
CA ALA A 85 -11.83 -5.81 -16.00
C ALA A 85 -12.84 -6.31 -14.95
N SER A 86 -13.12 -5.47 -13.96
CA SER A 86 -14.15 -5.70 -12.94
C SER A 86 -15.51 -6.00 -13.58
N LEU A 87 -16.43 -6.55 -12.79
CA LEU A 87 -17.80 -6.74 -13.26
C LEU A 87 -18.49 -5.38 -13.42
N THR A 88 -19.29 -5.25 -14.49
CA THR A 88 -20.18 -4.10 -14.62
C THR A 88 -21.35 -4.22 -13.63
N ILE A 89 -22.02 -3.09 -13.34
CA ILE A 89 -23.23 -3.09 -12.51
C ILE A 89 -24.27 -4.08 -13.05
N GLU A 90 -24.49 -4.08 -14.38
CA GLU A 90 -25.41 -4.98 -15.04
C GLU A 90 -25.02 -6.46 -14.87
N GLN A 91 -23.75 -6.80 -15.07
CA GLN A 91 -23.26 -8.17 -14.87
C GLN A 91 -23.50 -8.65 -13.44
N THR A 92 -23.18 -7.82 -12.45
CA THR A 92 -23.39 -8.13 -11.03
C THR A 92 -24.86 -8.35 -10.69
N VAL A 93 -25.75 -7.48 -11.19
CA VAL A 93 -27.21 -7.61 -10.98
C VAL A 93 -27.77 -8.87 -11.64
N GLN A 94 -27.30 -9.21 -12.85
CA GLN A 94 -27.70 -10.44 -13.53
C GLN A 94 -27.28 -11.68 -12.74
N ILE A 95 -26.04 -11.72 -12.22
CA ILE A 95 -25.55 -12.81 -11.36
C ILE A 95 -26.42 -12.93 -10.11
N GLN A 96 -26.69 -11.82 -9.44
CA GLN A 96 -27.50 -11.81 -8.23
C GLN A 96 -28.91 -12.37 -8.49
N LYS A 97 -29.60 -11.87 -9.51
CA LYS A 97 -30.95 -12.35 -9.87
C LYS A 97 -30.96 -13.83 -10.22
N TRP A 98 -29.94 -14.30 -10.94
CA TRP A 98 -29.79 -15.70 -11.32
C TRP A 98 -29.59 -16.63 -10.10
N LEU A 99 -28.84 -16.17 -9.09
CA LEU A 99 -28.64 -16.91 -7.83
C LEU A 99 -29.90 -16.94 -6.96
N GLU A 100 -30.73 -15.90 -7.02
CA GLU A 100 -31.98 -15.79 -6.26
C GLU A 100 -33.13 -16.63 -6.84
N GLU A 101 -32.95 -17.20 -8.04
CA GLU A 101 -33.94 -18.08 -8.63
C GLU A 101 -34.21 -19.31 -7.74
N PRO A 102 -35.49 -19.62 -7.42
CA PRO A 102 -35.83 -20.75 -6.54
C PRO A 102 -35.25 -22.10 -6.99
N GLY A 103 -35.03 -22.27 -8.30
CA GLY A 103 -34.42 -23.48 -8.88
C GLY A 103 -32.98 -23.75 -8.41
N ARG A 104 -32.29 -22.78 -7.82
CA ARG A 104 -30.93 -22.95 -7.27
C ARG A 104 -30.92 -23.50 -5.84
N ALA A 105 -32.08 -23.52 -5.16
CA ALA A 105 -32.22 -24.05 -3.80
C ALA A 105 -31.25 -23.44 -2.77
N LEU A 106 -30.85 -22.17 -2.94
CA LEU A 106 -29.92 -21.47 -2.03
C LEU A 106 -30.59 -20.83 -0.81
N ASN A 107 -31.92 -20.65 -0.84
CA ASN A 107 -32.71 -20.03 0.23
C ASN A 107 -32.14 -18.65 0.66
N LEU A 108 -31.88 -17.78 -0.32
CA LEU A 108 -31.22 -16.51 -0.08
C LEU A 108 -32.16 -15.46 0.52
N THR A 109 -31.72 -14.83 1.61
CA THR A 109 -32.26 -13.57 2.11
C THR A 109 -31.43 -12.43 1.52
N ARG A 110 -32.11 -11.39 1.02
CA ARG A 110 -31.45 -10.20 0.48
C ARG A 110 -30.53 -9.58 1.53
N GLY A 111 -29.34 -9.20 1.07
CA GLY A 111 -28.26 -8.63 1.87
C GLY A 111 -28.80 -7.66 2.91
N ALA A 112 -29.38 -6.52 2.52
CA ALA A 112 -29.86 -5.47 3.44
C ALA A 112 -30.68 -5.90 4.68
N ILE A 113 -31.43 -7.01 4.65
CA ILE A 113 -32.28 -7.48 5.76
C ILE A 113 -31.83 -8.82 6.37
N SER A 114 -30.74 -9.41 5.87
CA SER A 114 -30.23 -10.70 6.34
C SER A 114 -29.75 -10.64 7.79
N LYS A 115 -29.99 -11.72 8.55
CA LYS A 115 -29.40 -11.99 9.86
C LYS A 115 -28.26 -13.02 9.75
N PRO A 116 -27.42 -13.19 10.79
CA PRO A 116 -26.40 -14.26 10.80
C PRO A 116 -26.96 -15.66 10.57
N SER A 117 -28.23 -15.90 10.93
CA SER A 117 -28.95 -17.16 10.72
C SER A 117 -29.46 -17.39 9.30
N ASP A 118 -29.30 -16.43 8.39
CA ASP A 118 -29.83 -16.51 7.03
C ASP A 118 -28.72 -16.88 6.03
N ASN A 119 -29.12 -17.39 4.86
CA ASN A 119 -28.21 -17.48 3.73
C ASN A 119 -28.21 -16.16 2.98
N HIS A 120 -27.05 -15.55 2.72
CA HIS A 120 -27.00 -14.32 1.93
C HIS A 120 -25.71 -14.23 1.11
N ILE A 121 -25.79 -13.49 0.00
CA ILE A 121 -24.64 -13.19 -0.84
C ILE A 121 -23.84 -12.08 -0.16
N PHE A 122 -22.63 -12.43 0.28
CA PHE A 122 -21.71 -11.49 0.93
C PHE A 122 -20.92 -10.69 -0.10
N MET A 123 -20.52 -11.32 -1.21
CA MET A 123 -19.66 -10.71 -2.23
C MET A 123 -19.95 -11.29 -3.61
N ILE A 124 -19.88 -10.42 -4.63
CA ILE A 124 -19.81 -10.78 -6.06
C ILE A 124 -18.66 -9.99 -6.67
N GLU A 125 -17.64 -10.67 -7.20
CA GLU A 125 -16.48 -10.04 -7.84
C GLU A 125 -16.04 -10.80 -9.10
N ALA A 126 -15.26 -10.15 -9.96
CA ALA A 126 -14.67 -10.83 -11.13
C ALA A 126 -13.64 -11.86 -10.66
N TYR A 127 -13.66 -13.05 -11.26
CA TYR A 127 -12.62 -14.05 -11.07
C TYR A 127 -11.67 -14.02 -12.27
N TYR A 128 -10.38 -13.80 -12.01
CA TYR A 128 -9.40 -13.61 -13.07
C TYR A 128 -9.18 -14.91 -13.87
N PRO A 129 -9.11 -14.84 -15.22
CA PRO A 129 -8.90 -16.01 -16.07
C PRO A 129 -7.50 -16.59 -15.91
N ALA A 130 -7.36 -17.88 -16.27
CA ALA A 130 -6.08 -18.56 -16.30
C ALA A 130 -5.07 -17.84 -17.22
N LYS A 131 -3.82 -17.72 -16.77
CA LYS A 131 -2.74 -17.02 -17.50
C LYS A 131 -2.56 -17.60 -18.89
N ALA A 132 -2.54 -18.92 -19.01
CA ALA A 132 -2.37 -19.61 -20.29
C ALA A 132 -3.46 -19.22 -21.31
N SER A 133 -4.72 -19.11 -20.89
CA SER A 133 -5.83 -18.71 -21.75
C SER A 133 -5.70 -17.27 -22.22
N VAL A 134 -5.31 -16.34 -21.33
CA VAL A 134 -5.09 -14.94 -21.69
C VAL A 134 -3.92 -14.79 -22.65
N LEU A 135 -2.81 -15.48 -22.39
CA LEU A 135 -1.65 -15.47 -23.27
C LEU A 135 -2.00 -16.02 -24.65
N SER A 136 -2.75 -17.13 -24.72
CA SER A 136 -3.28 -17.67 -25.98
C SER A 136 -4.07 -16.62 -26.75
N TYR A 137 -5.04 -15.98 -26.08
CA TYR A 137 -5.84 -14.91 -26.68
C TYR A 137 -5.00 -13.72 -27.19
N PHE A 138 -4.05 -13.23 -26.40
CA PHE A 138 -3.24 -12.07 -26.77
C PHE A 138 -2.35 -12.29 -27.99
N SER A 139 -2.11 -13.54 -28.37
CA SER A 139 -1.39 -13.84 -29.61
C SER A 139 -2.26 -13.98 -30.85
N SER A 140 -3.40 -14.63 -30.73
CA SER A 140 -4.26 -14.88 -31.87
C SER A 140 -5.14 -13.67 -32.15
N LEU A 141 -5.50 -12.95 -31.09
CA LEU A 141 -6.58 -11.94 -31.05
C LEU A 141 -7.89 -12.46 -31.66
N SER A 142 -8.03 -13.79 -31.74
CA SER A 142 -9.19 -14.46 -32.31
C SER A 142 -10.33 -14.41 -31.31
N SER A 143 -11.54 -14.17 -31.81
CA SER A 143 -12.76 -14.23 -30.98
C SER A 143 -13.00 -15.62 -30.39
N SER A 144 -12.46 -16.69 -30.99
CA SER A 144 -12.56 -18.06 -30.48
C SER A 144 -11.76 -18.30 -29.20
N ASP A 145 -10.73 -17.47 -28.97
CA ASP A 145 -9.75 -17.70 -27.91
C ASP A 145 -9.98 -16.76 -26.72
N ILE A 146 -11.00 -15.89 -26.78
CA ILE A 146 -11.38 -15.00 -25.69
C ILE A 146 -11.62 -15.83 -24.42
N PRO A 147 -10.91 -15.56 -23.31
CA PRO A 147 -11.13 -16.29 -22.08
C PRO A 147 -12.54 -16.09 -21.57
N GLU A 148 -13.20 -17.17 -21.18
CA GLU A 148 -14.49 -17.11 -20.52
C GLU A 148 -14.40 -16.27 -19.23
N LYS A 149 -15.36 -15.36 -19.03
CA LYS A 149 -15.42 -14.50 -17.85
C LYS A 149 -16.23 -15.21 -16.76
N TYR A 150 -15.68 -15.29 -15.54
CA TYR A 150 -16.35 -15.86 -14.38
C TYR A 150 -16.42 -14.84 -13.23
N ALA A 151 -17.34 -15.07 -12.30
CA ALA A 151 -17.42 -14.33 -11.04
C ALA A 151 -17.13 -15.25 -9.85
N ARG A 152 -16.42 -14.74 -8.85
CA ARG A 152 -16.35 -15.34 -7.53
C ARG A 152 -17.50 -14.79 -6.70
N VAL A 153 -18.31 -15.69 -6.16
CA VAL A 153 -19.47 -15.35 -5.33
C VAL A 153 -19.29 -15.99 -3.95
N THR A 154 -19.28 -15.16 -2.91
CA THR A 154 -19.26 -15.64 -1.53
C THR A 154 -20.68 -15.68 -0.99
N ILE A 155 -21.08 -16.84 -0.46
CA ILE A 155 -22.35 -17.00 0.26
C ILE A 155 -22.05 -17.40 1.70
N HIS A 156 -22.60 -16.63 2.64
CA HIS A 156 -22.70 -17.04 4.03
C HIS A 156 -23.92 -17.95 4.16
N HIS A 157 -23.73 -19.23 4.48
CA HIS A 157 -24.82 -20.19 4.73
C HIS A 157 -25.14 -20.25 6.22
N GLY A 158 -25.84 -19.24 6.73
CA GLY A 158 -26.21 -19.13 8.15
C GLY A 158 -27.33 -20.08 8.58
N SER A 159 -28.21 -20.49 7.65
CA SER A 159 -29.39 -21.31 7.96
C SER A 159 -29.12 -22.81 7.86
N ALA A 160 -27.90 -23.20 7.52
CA ALA A 160 -27.51 -24.61 7.42
C ALA A 160 -27.43 -25.24 8.83
N PRO A 161 -27.70 -26.56 8.97
CA PRO A 161 -27.54 -27.25 10.25
C PRO A 161 -26.14 -27.07 10.86
N GLU A 162 -25.13 -27.04 10.00
CA GLU A 162 -23.77 -26.60 10.32
C GLU A 162 -23.47 -25.34 9.50
N PRO A 163 -23.58 -24.13 10.10
CA PRO A 163 -23.35 -22.88 9.40
C PRO A 163 -21.94 -22.81 8.82
N VAL A 164 -21.82 -22.30 7.59
CA VAL A 164 -20.56 -22.31 6.83
C VAL A 164 -20.48 -21.13 5.85
N VAL A 165 -19.27 -20.72 5.47
CA VAL A 165 -19.04 -19.79 4.37
C VAL A 165 -18.44 -20.56 3.19
N LYS A 166 -18.96 -20.29 1.99
CA LYS A 166 -18.53 -20.94 0.75
C LYS A 166 -18.34 -19.91 -0.36
N ASP A 167 -17.28 -20.12 -1.14
CA ASP A 167 -17.03 -19.37 -2.36
C ASP A 167 -17.39 -20.23 -3.57
N TYR A 168 -18.00 -19.60 -4.56
CA TYR A 168 -18.44 -20.27 -5.77
C TYR A 168 -17.92 -19.55 -7.00
N LEU A 169 -17.59 -20.32 -8.03
CA LEU A 169 -17.33 -19.81 -9.36
C LEU A 169 -18.64 -19.83 -10.15
N VAL A 170 -19.09 -18.67 -10.60
CA VAL A 170 -20.33 -18.49 -11.38
C VAL A 170 -19.98 -17.99 -12.78
N GLY A 171 -20.36 -18.75 -13.81
CA GLY A 171 -20.11 -18.40 -15.20
C GLY A 171 -20.26 -19.58 -16.15
N PRO A 172 -19.90 -19.44 -17.43
CA PRO A 172 -19.37 -18.22 -18.04
C PRO A 172 -20.42 -17.09 -18.08
N LEU A 173 -19.93 -15.84 -18.14
CA LEU A 173 -20.72 -14.62 -18.29
C LEU A 173 -20.74 -14.16 -19.77
N PRO A 174 -21.80 -13.47 -20.24
CA PRO A 174 -23.00 -13.05 -19.51
C PRO A 174 -23.90 -14.24 -19.12
N ILE A 175 -24.82 -14.02 -18.18
CA ILE A 175 -25.73 -15.06 -17.71
C ILE A 175 -26.54 -15.65 -18.87
N GLY A 176 -26.55 -16.98 -18.99
CA GLY A 176 -27.25 -17.70 -20.05
C GLY A 176 -27.37 -19.21 -19.78
N PRO A 177 -27.79 -20.00 -20.79
CA PRO A 177 -28.05 -21.43 -20.63
C PRO A 177 -26.81 -22.27 -20.24
N SER A 178 -25.61 -21.81 -20.57
CA SER A 178 -24.34 -22.45 -20.20
C SER A 178 -23.82 -22.04 -18.82
N THR A 179 -24.41 -21.01 -18.20
CA THR A 179 -23.98 -20.52 -16.89
C THR A 179 -24.24 -21.58 -15.84
N ARG A 180 -23.19 -21.89 -15.10
CA ARG A 180 -23.18 -22.85 -13.99
C ARG A 180 -22.54 -22.21 -12.76
N MET A 181 -22.71 -22.90 -11.64
CA MET A 181 -22.16 -22.53 -10.34
C MET A 181 -21.43 -23.74 -9.79
N GLU A 182 -20.16 -23.56 -9.47
CA GLU A 182 -19.28 -24.61 -8.96
C GLU A 182 -18.65 -24.13 -7.65
N HIS A 183 -18.45 -25.03 -6.70
CA HIS A 183 -17.80 -24.68 -5.43
C HIS A 183 -16.31 -24.47 -5.68
N LEU A 184 -15.79 -23.29 -5.30
CA LEU A 184 -14.39 -22.93 -5.51
C LEU A 184 -13.57 -23.43 -4.33
N THR A 185 -12.83 -24.52 -4.52
CA THR A 185 -11.97 -25.12 -3.48
C THR A 185 -10.50 -25.20 -3.88
N GLU A 186 -10.18 -25.14 -5.17
CA GLU A 186 -8.83 -25.42 -5.68
C GLU A 186 -7.78 -24.38 -5.24
N VAL A 187 -8.23 -23.17 -4.88
CA VAL A 187 -7.38 -22.07 -4.41
C VAL A 187 -7.22 -22.03 -2.88
N TYR A 188 -7.85 -22.99 -2.18
CA TYR A 188 -7.85 -23.06 -0.73
C TYR A 188 -7.26 -24.37 -0.21
N HIS A 189 -6.67 -24.27 0.98
CA HIS A 189 -6.11 -25.37 1.75
C HIS A 189 -7.09 -25.94 2.79
N LEU A 190 -8.37 -25.58 2.67
CA LEU A 190 -9.48 -26.04 3.50
C LEU A 190 -10.70 -26.29 2.59
N ASP A 191 -11.47 -27.31 2.94
CA ASP A 191 -12.68 -27.66 2.19
C ASP A 191 -13.82 -26.65 2.39
N ALA A 192 -13.85 -25.96 3.53
CA ALA A 192 -14.87 -24.99 3.86
C ALA A 192 -14.37 -23.96 4.89
N ILE A 193 -14.94 -22.76 4.86
CA ILE A 193 -14.62 -21.69 5.81
C ILE A 193 -15.64 -21.77 6.97
N PRO A 194 -15.20 -21.98 8.22
CA PRO A 194 -16.10 -22.01 9.37
C PRO A 194 -16.89 -20.70 9.51
N HIS A 195 -18.17 -20.79 9.85
CA HIS A 195 -19.03 -19.60 9.93
C HIS A 195 -18.55 -18.54 10.94
N ASN A 196 -17.87 -18.93 12.02
CA ASN A 196 -17.32 -17.94 12.96
C ASN A 196 -16.20 -17.09 12.35
N ALA A 197 -15.57 -17.55 11.25
CA ALA A 197 -14.58 -16.81 10.49
C ALA A 197 -15.18 -15.85 9.44
N ARG A 198 -16.53 -15.80 9.31
CA ARG A 198 -17.27 -14.95 8.36
C ARG A 198 -16.86 -13.48 8.36
N GLY A 199 -17.27 -12.78 7.31
CA GLY A 199 -17.01 -11.36 7.07
C GLY A 199 -17.51 -10.49 8.22
N PHE A 200 -16.90 -9.33 8.41
CA PHE A 200 -17.38 -8.38 9.40
C PHE A 200 -18.67 -7.73 8.86
N ASP A 201 -19.73 -7.77 9.66
CA ASP A 201 -20.99 -7.15 9.34
C ASP A 201 -21.34 -6.11 10.42
N THR A 202 -21.54 -4.86 10.00
CA THR A 202 -21.90 -3.78 10.94
C THR A 202 -23.27 -4.02 11.56
N ARG A 203 -24.15 -4.78 10.89
CA ARG A 203 -25.52 -5.06 11.32
C ARG A 203 -25.59 -6.04 12.47
N ASP A 204 -24.57 -6.87 12.64
CA ASP A 204 -24.42 -7.71 13.83
C ASP A 204 -24.49 -6.84 15.09
N TRP A 205 -23.99 -5.61 15.05
CA TRP A 205 -23.85 -4.72 16.21
C TRP A 205 -25.03 -3.79 16.47
N THR A 206 -26.01 -3.76 15.57
CA THR A 206 -27.25 -2.97 15.72
C THR A 206 -28.41 -3.78 16.30
N SER A 207 -28.14 -5.00 16.78
CA SER A 207 -29.14 -5.86 17.43
C SER A 207 -29.45 -5.34 18.86
N PRO A 208 -30.74 -5.17 19.21
CA PRO A 208 -31.14 -4.76 20.57
C PRO A 208 -30.59 -5.71 21.65
N GLU A 209 -30.52 -7.01 21.35
CA GLU A 209 -30.02 -8.02 22.28
C GLU A 209 -28.55 -7.81 22.67
N ILE A 210 -27.72 -7.30 21.76
CA ILE A 210 -26.33 -6.94 22.08
C ILE A 210 -26.30 -5.74 23.01
N PHE A 211 -27.10 -4.72 22.71
CA PHE A 211 -27.16 -3.53 23.55
C PHE A 211 -27.59 -3.90 24.99
N GLU A 212 -28.66 -4.67 25.14
CA GLU A 212 -29.21 -5.10 26.43
C GLU A 212 -28.22 -5.91 27.27
N LYS A 213 -27.39 -6.74 26.65
CA LYS A 213 -26.44 -7.60 27.37
C LYS A 213 -25.09 -6.97 27.63
N MET A 214 -24.62 -6.12 26.72
CA MET A 214 -23.23 -5.62 26.74
C MET A 214 -23.13 -4.18 27.25
N ALA A 215 -24.13 -3.34 26.98
CA ALA A 215 -24.07 -1.92 27.32
C ALA A 215 -25.03 -1.55 28.46
N ALA A 216 -26.28 -2.00 28.41
CA ALA A 216 -27.31 -1.63 29.39
C ALA A 216 -26.91 -1.87 30.87
N PRO A 217 -26.26 -2.98 31.25
CA PRO A 217 -25.89 -3.25 32.65
C PRO A 217 -24.81 -2.30 33.19
N LEU A 218 -24.09 -1.60 32.32
CA LEU A 218 -22.92 -0.78 32.67
C LEU A 218 -23.19 0.72 32.54
N MET A 219 -24.44 1.13 32.27
CA MET A 219 -24.80 2.52 31.97
C MET A 219 -24.42 3.51 33.09
N GLU A 220 -24.54 3.11 34.35
CA GLU A 220 -24.13 3.92 35.50
C GLU A 220 -22.60 4.11 35.51
N ALA A 221 -21.85 3.00 35.37
CA ALA A 221 -20.41 3.02 35.33
C ALA A 221 -19.86 3.79 34.12
N TYR A 222 -20.51 3.71 32.94
CA TYR A 222 -20.12 4.53 31.79
C TYR A 222 -20.23 6.03 32.08
N LYS A 223 -21.36 6.46 32.67
CA LYS A 223 -21.54 7.88 33.01
C LYS A 223 -20.49 8.36 34.00
N GLU A 224 -20.24 7.59 35.06
CA GLU A 224 -19.37 8.01 36.15
C GLU A 224 -17.87 7.83 35.84
N LEU A 225 -17.47 6.76 35.16
CA LEU A 225 -16.06 6.46 34.88
C LEU A 225 -15.59 7.02 33.54
N LEU A 226 -16.46 7.09 32.53
CA LEU A 226 -16.10 7.47 31.17
C LEU A 226 -16.60 8.87 30.78
N GLY A 227 -17.49 9.46 31.59
CA GLY A 227 -18.08 10.78 31.33
C GLY A 227 -19.18 10.77 30.27
N GLY A 228 -19.86 9.64 30.06
CA GLY A 228 -20.95 9.58 29.08
C GLY A 228 -21.55 8.20 28.81
N THR A 229 -22.28 8.07 27.69
CA THR A 229 -23.00 6.84 27.33
C THR A 229 -22.84 6.47 25.86
N PRO A 230 -23.03 5.19 25.48
CA PRO A 230 -22.95 4.72 24.09
C PRO A 230 -23.94 5.41 23.12
N GLN A 231 -25.06 5.91 23.63
CA GLN A 231 -26.07 6.63 22.84
C GLN A 231 -25.69 8.09 22.52
N ASP A 232 -24.69 8.64 23.20
CA ASP A 232 -24.40 10.07 23.16
C ASP A 232 -22.93 10.30 22.82
N THR A 233 -22.05 10.25 23.83
CA THR A 233 -20.66 10.69 23.72
C THR A 233 -19.64 9.57 23.60
N LEU A 234 -20.06 8.31 23.65
CA LEU A 234 -19.15 7.15 23.58
C LEU A 234 -19.35 6.31 22.32
N THR A 235 -18.26 5.72 21.86
CA THR A 235 -18.25 4.70 20.81
C THR A 235 -17.28 3.60 21.21
N THR A 236 -17.41 2.41 20.62
CA THR A 236 -16.45 1.33 20.86
C THR A 236 -15.76 0.90 19.57
N ALA A 237 -14.68 0.15 19.69
CA ALA A 237 -13.90 -0.41 18.60
C ALA A 237 -13.59 -1.87 18.91
N GLY A 238 -13.54 -2.74 17.90
CA GLY A 238 -13.13 -4.14 18.07
C GLY A 238 -11.64 -4.37 17.86
N SER A 239 -11.05 -5.36 18.54
CA SER A 239 -9.72 -5.94 18.21
C SER A 239 -9.90 -7.28 17.52
N GLY A 240 -8.93 -7.69 16.70
CA GLY A 240 -8.90 -9.05 16.18
C GLY A 240 -7.49 -9.60 16.00
N PRO A 241 -7.37 -10.87 15.58
CA PRO A 241 -8.41 -11.71 14.98
C PRO A 241 -9.49 -12.20 15.95
N PHE A 242 -10.68 -12.51 15.41
CA PHE A 242 -11.85 -12.88 16.19
C PHE A 242 -11.93 -14.38 16.53
N SER A 243 -11.02 -15.16 15.97
CA SER A 243 -11.02 -16.62 16.09
C SER A 243 -9.60 -17.14 15.90
N SER A 244 -9.34 -18.38 16.32
CA SER A 244 -8.09 -19.09 16.01
C SER A 244 -8.26 -20.15 14.93
N ASP A 245 -9.39 -20.85 14.91
CA ASP A 245 -9.64 -22.06 14.12
C ASP A 245 -11.09 -22.17 13.60
N GLY A 246 -11.95 -21.19 13.93
CA GLY A 246 -13.35 -21.15 13.53
C GLY A 246 -14.32 -21.77 14.55
N SER A 247 -13.82 -22.30 15.67
CA SER A 247 -14.69 -22.89 16.72
C SER A 247 -15.44 -21.85 17.56
N PHE A 248 -14.94 -20.61 17.60
CA PHE A 248 -15.56 -19.49 18.32
C PHE A 248 -15.39 -18.19 17.55
N ARG A 249 -16.15 -17.16 17.92
CA ARG A 249 -15.97 -15.77 17.47
C ARG A 249 -15.96 -14.84 18.68
N ARG A 250 -14.79 -14.31 19.05
CA ARG A 250 -14.60 -13.48 20.25
C ARG A 250 -13.67 -12.31 19.96
N LEU A 251 -13.98 -11.14 20.51
CA LEU A 251 -13.17 -9.94 20.34
C LEU A 251 -13.14 -9.08 21.60
N TRP A 252 -12.09 -8.27 21.73
CA TRP A 252 -12.07 -7.20 22.71
C TRP A 252 -12.68 -5.94 22.13
N LEU A 253 -13.52 -5.29 22.92
CA LEU A 253 -14.04 -3.97 22.69
C LEU A 253 -13.21 -2.96 23.50
N SER A 254 -12.83 -1.84 22.89
CA SER A 254 -12.19 -0.70 23.56
C SER A 254 -13.05 0.54 23.43
N TRP A 255 -13.43 1.12 24.57
CA TRP A 255 -14.27 2.32 24.62
C TRP A 255 -13.49 3.58 24.30
N ARG A 256 -14.16 4.51 23.62
CA ARG A 256 -13.58 5.76 23.11
C ARG A 256 -14.59 6.89 23.22
N ARG A 257 -14.10 8.13 23.26
CA ARG A 257 -14.95 9.31 23.10
C ARG A 257 -15.36 9.49 21.64
N ASN A 258 -16.65 9.61 21.36
CA ASN A 258 -17.19 9.84 20.02
C ASN A 258 -17.05 11.31 19.61
N THR A 259 -15.83 11.71 19.27
CA THR A 259 -15.43 13.08 18.89
C THR A 259 -14.56 13.03 17.62
N PRO A 260 -14.30 14.13 16.89
CA PRO A 260 -13.41 14.09 15.73
C PRO A 260 -12.02 13.54 16.10
N GLY A 261 -11.55 12.53 15.36
CA GLY A 261 -10.34 11.80 15.70
C GLY A 261 -10.49 10.84 16.88
N PHE A 262 -11.68 10.25 17.08
CA PHE A 262 -12.00 9.30 18.17
C PHE A 262 -10.97 8.17 18.36
N PHE A 263 -10.24 7.79 17.30
CA PHE A 263 -9.11 6.88 17.33
C PHE A 263 -8.03 7.26 18.37
N LEU A 264 -7.88 8.56 18.66
CA LEU A 264 -6.92 9.11 19.61
C LEU A 264 -7.49 9.31 21.01
N HIS A 265 -8.75 8.94 21.26
CA HIS A 265 -9.44 9.11 22.54
C HIS A 265 -9.83 7.77 23.22
N PRO A 266 -8.89 6.83 23.41
CA PRO A 266 -9.16 5.58 24.11
C PRO A 266 -9.48 5.83 25.59
N LEU A 267 -10.34 4.99 26.12
CA LEU A 267 -10.74 4.97 27.52
C LEU A 267 -10.33 3.61 28.11
N ASN A 268 -9.86 3.61 29.36
CA ASN A 268 -9.26 2.42 30.00
C ASN A 268 -10.28 1.36 30.44
N LEU A 269 -11.32 1.13 29.62
CA LEU A 269 -12.35 0.11 29.81
C LEU A 269 -12.42 -0.77 28.58
N TYR A 270 -12.32 -2.08 28.80
CA TYR A 270 -12.33 -3.10 27.77
C TYR A 270 -13.34 -4.20 28.08
N GLN A 271 -13.98 -4.71 27.05
CA GLN A 271 -14.99 -5.77 27.15
C GLN A 271 -14.65 -6.92 26.22
N TYR A 272 -14.47 -8.12 26.75
CA TYR A 272 -14.31 -9.33 25.93
C TYR A 272 -15.65 -9.99 25.70
N VAL A 273 -16.06 -10.13 24.43
CA VAL A 273 -17.40 -10.60 24.07
C VAL A 273 -17.32 -11.86 23.23
N ASP A 274 -18.30 -12.76 23.40
CA ASP A 274 -18.50 -13.95 22.58
C ASP A 274 -19.70 -13.74 21.65
N LEU A 275 -19.44 -13.81 20.35
CA LEU A 275 -20.40 -13.69 19.24
C LEU A 275 -20.47 -14.99 18.42
N SER A 276 -20.16 -16.13 19.04
CA SER A 276 -20.12 -17.42 18.34
C SER A 276 -21.51 -17.86 17.87
N GLY A 277 -21.55 -18.52 16.72
CA GLY A 277 -22.78 -19.04 16.13
C GLY A 277 -23.63 -17.97 15.45
N THR A 278 -24.88 -18.35 15.14
CA THR A 278 -25.82 -17.56 14.34
C THR A 278 -26.96 -16.95 15.18
N ASP A 279 -27.12 -17.39 16.43
CA ASP A 279 -28.17 -16.92 17.34
C ASP A 279 -27.61 -15.85 18.30
N SER A 280 -28.01 -14.59 18.08
CA SER A 280 -27.60 -13.46 18.91
C SER A 280 -28.10 -13.55 20.36
N SER A 281 -29.12 -14.36 20.64
CA SER A 281 -29.59 -14.62 21.99
C SER A 281 -28.58 -15.44 22.82
N GLN A 282 -27.59 -16.08 22.20
CA GLN A 282 -26.51 -16.80 22.89
C GLN A 282 -25.25 -15.95 23.10
N TRP A 283 -25.15 -14.81 22.42
CA TRP A 283 -24.02 -13.90 22.56
C TRP A 283 -23.99 -13.27 23.95
N HIS A 284 -22.80 -13.10 24.52
CA HIS A 284 -22.65 -12.66 25.91
C HIS A 284 -21.27 -12.05 26.21
N GLN A 285 -21.20 -11.31 27.33
CA GLN A 285 -19.98 -10.72 27.87
C GLN A 285 -19.17 -11.77 28.63
N LEU A 286 -17.91 -11.97 28.26
CA LEU A 286 -16.99 -12.92 28.91
C LEU A 286 -16.17 -12.29 30.04
N LYS A 287 -15.64 -11.09 29.83
CA LYS A 287 -14.77 -10.39 30.79
C LYS A 287 -14.86 -8.88 30.66
N ILE A 288 -14.69 -8.15 31.76
CA ILE A 288 -14.47 -6.71 31.76
C ILE A 288 -13.06 -6.45 32.30
N VAL A 289 -12.32 -5.58 31.64
CA VAL A 289 -11.02 -5.10 32.13
C VAL A 289 -11.09 -3.59 32.29
N TYR A 290 -10.84 -3.11 33.49
CA TYR A 290 -10.76 -1.68 33.77
C TYR A 290 -9.54 -1.40 34.65
N ASN A 291 -8.64 -0.57 34.14
CA ASN A 291 -7.42 -0.20 34.86
C ASN A 291 -6.64 -1.42 35.39
N HIS A 292 -6.38 -2.39 34.49
CA HIS A 292 -5.68 -3.66 34.77
C HIS A 292 -6.40 -4.63 35.74
N GLN A 293 -7.61 -4.29 36.21
CA GLN A 293 -8.44 -5.19 37.01
C GLN A 293 -9.34 -6.01 36.09
N VAL A 294 -9.40 -7.32 36.31
CA VAL A 294 -10.16 -8.27 35.50
C VAL A 294 -11.38 -8.75 36.27
N PHE A 295 -12.54 -8.63 35.64
CA PHE A 295 -13.84 -9.06 36.17
C PHE A 295 -14.43 -10.12 35.24
N SER A 296 -15.01 -11.18 35.83
CA SER A 296 -15.56 -12.30 35.07
C SER A 296 -16.98 -12.06 34.57
N SER A 297 -17.66 -11.02 35.06
CA SER A 297 -19.02 -10.67 34.63
C SER A 297 -19.36 -9.20 34.90
N PRO A 298 -20.38 -8.63 34.24
CA PRO A 298 -20.90 -7.30 34.55
C PRO A 298 -21.25 -7.13 36.03
N GLU A 299 -21.84 -8.14 36.68
CA GLU A 299 -22.26 -8.10 38.08
C GLU A 299 -21.06 -7.93 39.01
N SER A 300 -19.99 -8.70 38.80
CA SER A 300 -18.76 -8.58 39.61
C SER A 300 -18.06 -7.23 39.45
N PHE A 301 -18.14 -6.64 38.25
CA PHE A 301 -17.61 -5.29 37.99
C PHE A 301 -18.47 -4.22 38.69
N MET A 302 -19.80 -4.33 38.58
CA MET A 302 -20.73 -3.39 39.21
C MET A 302 -20.70 -3.49 40.74
N GLU A 303 -20.52 -4.70 41.31
CA GLU A 303 -20.30 -4.88 42.75
C GLU A 303 -19.05 -4.12 43.21
N ALA A 304 -17.92 -4.28 42.49
CA ALA A 304 -16.69 -3.55 42.80
C ALA A 304 -16.84 -2.03 42.63
N PHE A 305 -17.63 -1.60 41.65
CA PHE A 305 -17.96 -0.20 41.41
C PHE A 305 -18.80 0.41 42.55
N HIS A 306 -19.84 -0.28 43.01
CA HIS A 306 -20.74 0.17 44.08
C HIS A 306 -20.12 0.08 45.48
N ASN A 307 -19.32 -0.96 45.75
CA ASN A 307 -18.70 -1.17 47.06
C ASN A 307 -17.40 -0.37 47.28
N GLY A 308 -16.95 0.39 46.27
CA GLY A 308 -15.77 1.25 46.33
C GLY A 308 -14.42 0.53 46.23
N SER A 309 -14.38 -0.77 45.94
CA SER A 309 -13.14 -1.53 45.77
C SER A 309 -12.47 -1.35 44.39
N LEU A 310 -13.21 -0.81 43.40
CA LEU A 310 -12.69 -0.56 42.06
C LEU A 310 -11.58 0.50 42.06
N LYS A 311 -10.37 0.14 41.59
CA LYS A 311 -9.29 1.12 41.36
C LYS A 311 -9.59 2.01 40.16
N ARG A 312 -9.97 3.25 40.40
CA ARG A 312 -10.37 4.23 39.36
C ARG A 312 -9.17 4.95 38.74
N VAL A 313 -9.33 5.30 37.47
CA VAL A 313 -8.43 6.22 36.76
C VAL A 313 -8.98 7.64 36.92
N PRO A 314 -8.13 8.69 37.02
CA PRO A 314 -8.63 10.06 37.05
C PRO A 314 -9.53 10.37 35.86
N VAL A 315 -10.73 10.88 36.13
CA VAL A 315 -11.64 11.36 35.10
C VAL A 315 -11.08 12.68 34.58
N ILE A 316 -10.84 12.74 33.27
CA ILE A 316 -10.43 13.97 32.59
C ILE A 316 -11.60 14.96 32.65
N ASP A 317 -11.29 16.22 32.95
CA ASP A 317 -12.27 17.31 33.03
C ASP A 317 -13.15 17.37 31.76
N PRO A 318 -14.49 17.41 31.88
CA PRO A 318 -15.38 17.62 30.73
C PRO A 318 -15.03 18.84 29.86
N ASP A 319 -14.42 19.87 30.44
CA ASP A 319 -14.00 21.10 29.75
C ASP A 319 -12.61 20.97 29.06
N THR A 320 -12.01 19.78 29.07
CA THR A 320 -10.69 19.54 28.45
C THR A 320 -10.73 19.78 26.95
N ASP A 321 -9.75 20.53 26.44
CA ASP A 321 -9.62 20.78 25.01
C ASP A 321 -9.23 19.49 24.25
N LEU A 322 -10.14 19.03 23.38
CA LEU A 322 -9.92 17.85 22.53
C LEU A 322 -9.46 18.25 21.11
N SER A 323 -9.08 19.50 20.88
CA SER A 323 -8.72 20.00 19.55
C SER A 323 -7.47 19.34 18.94
N TYR A 324 -6.60 18.73 19.76
CA TYR A 324 -5.37 18.05 19.32
C TYR A 324 -5.62 16.91 18.32
N SER A 325 -6.79 16.29 18.37
CA SER A 325 -7.17 15.21 17.45
C SER A 325 -7.86 15.71 16.18
N THR A 326 -8.06 17.03 16.04
CA THR A 326 -8.74 17.62 14.88
C THR A 326 -7.73 18.09 13.83
N ARG A 327 -8.16 18.17 12.57
CA ARG A 327 -7.38 18.78 11.48
C ARG A 327 -7.52 20.31 11.40
N LYS A 328 -8.13 20.95 12.40
CA LYS A 328 -8.31 22.40 12.39
C LYS A 328 -6.94 23.07 12.50
N ARG A 329 -6.67 24.04 11.61
CA ARG A 329 -5.43 24.81 11.64
C ARG A 329 -5.27 25.52 12.98
N ILE A 330 -4.06 25.42 13.55
CA ILE A 330 -3.65 26.11 14.78
C ILE A 330 -2.42 27.00 14.51
N GLY A 331 -2.19 27.98 15.38
CA GLY A 331 -1.02 28.87 15.31
C GLY A 331 -1.14 30.01 14.29
N ALA A 332 -0.13 30.87 14.29
CA ALA A 332 -0.03 32.01 13.37
C ALA A 332 0.25 31.55 11.92
N GLN A 333 -0.03 32.40 10.94
CA GLN A 333 0.38 32.14 9.55
C GLN A 333 1.90 32.23 9.46
N ARG A 334 2.51 31.27 8.79
CA ARG A 334 3.95 31.28 8.55
C ARG A 334 4.28 32.36 7.51
N ASP A 335 5.53 32.77 7.48
CA ASP A 335 6.02 33.70 6.48
C ASP A 335 5.70 33.18 5.06
N LEU A 336 5.20 34.07 4.21
CA LEU A 336 4.78 33.83 2.82
C LEU A 336 3.68 32.76 2.59
N ASP A 337 3.15 32.11 3.63
CA ASP A 337 2.15 31.02 3.55
C ASP A 337 0.72 31.51 3.21
N HIS A 338 0.58 32.77 2.78
CA HIS A 338 -0.65 33.32 2.18
C HIS A 338 -0.64 33.20 0.65
N LEU A 339 0.53 32.89 0.07
CA LEU A 339 0.71 32.64 -1.34
C LEU A 339 0.50 31.14 -1.61
N PRO A 340 -0.12 30.76 -2.75
CA PRO A 340 -0.21 29.36 -3.13
C PRO A 340 1.19 28.78 -3.38
N GLY A 341 1.39 27.53 -2.96
CA GLY A 341 2.63 26.80 -3.26
C GLY A 341 2.79 26.50 -4.76
N PRO A 342 3.99 26.08 -5.20
CA PRO A 342 4.23 25.68 -6.58
C PRO A 342 3.30 24.54 -7.02
N ARG A 343 2.87 24.58 -8.29
CA ARG A 343 2.09 23.50 -8.93
C ARG A 343 2.74 23.06 -10.24
N SER A 344 2.63 21.78 -10.55
CA SER A 344 3.00 21.24 -11.86
C SER A 344 1.95 21.61 -12.92
N VAL A 345 2.42 21.91 -14.13
CA VAL A 345 1.61 22.33 -15.28
C VAL A 345 2.20 21.77 -16.56
N SER A 346 1.37 21.18 -17.42
CA SER A 346 1.78 20.60 -18.70
C SER A 346 1.50 21.58 -19.85
N PHE A 347 2.47 22.45 -20.16
CA PHE A 347 2.31 23.45 -21.22
C PHE A 347 2.11 22.85 -22.62
N ALA A 348 2.66 21.67 -22.89
CA ALA A 348 2.51 20.96 -24.17
C ALA A 348 1.39 19.91 -24.17
N GLY A 349 0.53 19.89 -23.13
CA GLY A 349 -0.47 18.84 -22.92
C GLY A 349 0.12 17.58 -22.28
N LEU A 350 -0.76 16.61 -21.98
CA LEU A 350 -0.38 15.36 -21.30
C LEU A 350 0.36 14.41 -22.24
N ARG A 351 1.49 13.84 -21.76
CA ARG A 351 2.36 12.96 -22.55
C ARG A 351 2.16 11.47 -22.32
N PHE A 352 1.09 11.10 -21.62
CA PHE A 352 0.62 9.73 -21.48
C PHE A 352 -0.76 9.58 -22.13
N ARG A 353 -1.12 8.36 -22.47
CA ARG A 353 -2.39 8.04 -23.12
C ARG A 353 -3.22 7.14 -22.23
N VAL A 354 -4.54 7.30 -22.30
CA VAL A 354 -5.49 6.49 -21.51
C VAL A 354 -6.63 6.03 -22.41
N ASP A 355 -6.96 4.74 -22.35
CA ASP A 355 -8.24 4.20 -22.78
C ASP A 355 -9.10 3.98 -21.53
N ARG A 356 -10.19 4.76 -21.40
CA ARG A 356 -11.04 4.75 -20.20
C ARG A 356 -11.91 3.50 -20.12
N ASP A 357 -12.33 2.96 -21.26
CA ASP A 357 -13.29 1.86 -21.33
C ASP A 357 -12.58 0.52 -21.06
N LEU A 358 -11.38 0.35 -21.63
CA LEU A 358 -10.53 -0.82 -21.39
C LEU A 358 -9.61 -0.67 -20.19
N GLN A 359 -9.58 0.51 -19.56
CA GLN A 359 -8.67 0.86 -18.47
C GLN A 359 -7.21 0.55 -18.81
N TYR A 360 -6.74 1.04 -19.96
CA TYR A 360 -5.37 0.83 -20.45
C TYR A 360 -4.59 2.14 -20.45
N VAL A 361 -3.32 2.08 -20.03
CA VAL A 361 -2.42 3.24 -19.94
C VAL A 361 -1.17 2.97 -20.77
N SER A 362 -0.68 3.98 -21.50
CA SER A 362 0.62 3.92 -22.18
C SER A 362 1.41 5.22 -22.08
N TRP A 363 2.72 5.13 -21.87
CA TRP A 363 3.62 6.27 -21.69
C TRP A 363 5.07 5.90 -22.00
N MET A 364 5.74 6.61 -22.91
CA MET A 364 7.19 6.50 -23.16
C MET A 364 7.74 5.06 -23.27
N GLY A 365 7.02 4.18 -23.98
CA GLY A 365 7.38 2.78 -24.14
C GLY A 365 6.69 1.82 -23.18
N TRP A 366 6.11 2.33 -22.09
CA TRP A 366 5.27 1.57 -21.18
C TRP A 366 3.86 1.36 -21.73
N GLY A 367 3.27 0.22 -21.39
CA GLY A 367 1.86 -0.10 -21.65
C GLY A 367 1.34 -1.14 -20.67
N LEU A 368 0.15 -0.94 -20.11
CA LEU A 368 -0.45 -1.86 -19.13
C LEU A 368 -1.97 -1.71 -19.00
N TYR A 369 -2.64 -2.78 -18.58
CA TYR A 369 -4.06 -2.75 -18.18
C TYR A 369 -4.19 -2.58 -16.66
N LEU A 370 -5.28 -1.95 -16.24
CA LEU A 370 -5.66 -1.81 -14.84
C LEU A 370 -6.80 -2.78 -14.52
N GLY A 371 -6.77 -3.32 -13.32
CA GLY A 371 -7.86 -4.08 -12.70
C GLY A 371 -8.17 -3.52 -11.31
N PHE A 372 -9.34 -3.88 -10.78
CA PHE A 372 -9.76 -3.44 -9.46
C PHE A 372 -10.64 -4.49 -8.77
N ASP A 373 -10.28 -4.86 -7.54
CA ASP A 373 -11.05 -5.80 -6.72
C ASP A 373 -11.46 -5.20 -5.36
N ARG A 374 -12.38 -5.88 -4.66
CA ARG A 374 -12.87 -5.45 -3.34
C ARG A 374 -11.80 -5.56 -2.27
N ASP A 375 -10.99 -6.62 -2.36
CA ASP A 375 -10.07 -7.08 -1.32
C ASP A 375 -8.89 -6.14 -1.14
N MET A 376 -8.14 -5.86 -2.19
CA MET A 376 -6.90 -5.06 -2.18
C MET A 376 -6.93 -3.86 -3.15
N GLY A 377 -7.91 -3.78 -4.04
CA GLY A 377 -8.11 -2.62 -4.91
C GLY A 377 -7.31 -2.69 -6.21
N LEU A 378 -6.50 -1.67 -6.50
CA LEU A 378 -5.83 -1.50 -7.78
C LEU A 378 -4.79 -2.60 -8.06
N SER A 379 -4.90 -3.24 -9.22
CA SER A 379 -3.96 -4.21 -9.78
C SER A 379 -3.52 -3.82 -11.19
N LEU A 380 -2.30 -4.20 -11.57
CA LEU A 380 -1.72 -3.90 -12.89
C LEU A 380 -1.41 -5.20 -13.63
N TRP A 381 -1.74 -5.23 -14.92
CA TRP A 381 -1.69 -6.44 -15.75
C TRP A 381 -1.03 -6.18 -17.10
N ASP A 382 -0.31 -7.20 -17.61
CA ASP A 382 0.42 -7.16 -18.88
C ASP A 382 1.29 -5.90 -19.01
N ILE A 383 2.11 -5.63 -17.99
CA ILE A 383 3.05 -4.51 -17.98
C ILE A 383 4.14 -4.78 -19.01
N ARG A 384 4.15 -3.96 -20.06
CA ARG A 384 5.12 -4.00 -21.14
C ARG A 384 5.99 -2.77 -21.15
N PHE A 385 7.24 -2.95 -21.54
CA PHE A 385 8.16 -1.87 -21.84
C PHE A 385 8.82 -2.12 -23.19
N ARG A 386 8.75 -1.14 -24.09
CA ARG A 386 9.24 -1.24 -25.48
C ARG A 386 8.67 -2.44 -26.25
N GLY A 387 7.41 -2.79 -25.97
CA GLY A 387 6.69 -3.88 -26.62
C GLY A 387 6.92 -5.28 -26.01
N GLU A 388 7.92 -5.44 -25.13
CA GLU A 388 8.18 -6.70 -24.41
C GLU A 388 7.44 -6.70 -23.06
N ARG A 389 6.83 -7.84 -22.68
CA ARG A 389 6.23 -8.00 -21.36
C ARG A 389 7.31 -8.15 -20.31
N ILE A 390 7.26 -7.28 -19.30
CA ILE A 390 8.13 -7.32 -18.14
C ILE A 390 7.41 -7.96 -16.97
N VAL A 391 6.14 -7.64 -16.71
CA VAL A 391 5.36 -8.21 -15.59
C VAL A 391 3.97 -8.63 -16.08
N TYR A 392 3.57 -9.88 -15.84
CA TYR A 392 2.21 -10.32 -16.18
C TYR A 392 1.18 -9.75 -15.20
N GLU A 393 1.48 -9.78 -13.90
CA GLU A 393 0.59 -9.34 -12.83
C GLU A 393 1.41 -8.70 -11.70
N LEU A 394 1.07 -7.46 -11.35
CA LEU A 394 1.61 -6.71 -10.22
C LEU A 394 0.44 -6.21 -9.36
N LYS A 395 0.27 -6.76 -8.16
CA LYS A 395 -0.83 -6.34 -7.27
C LYS A 395 -0.56 -6.58 -5.79
N PRO A 396 -1.14 -5.76 -4.89
CA PRO A 396 -1.04 -5.99 -3.45
C PRO A 396 -1.88 -7.22 -3.07
N GLN A 397 -1.41 -7.99 -2.08
CA GLN A 397 -2.03 -9.26 -1.67
C GLN A 397 -2.68 -9.19 -0.30
N GLU A 398 -2.07 -8.44 0.62
CA GLU A 398 -2.50 -8.30 2.01
C GLU A 398 -1.77 -7.11 2.66
N ALA A 399 -2.36 -6.51 3.69
CA ALA A 399 -1.68 -5.57 4.56
C ALA A 399 -1.87 -5.95 6.04
N LEU A 400 -0.75 -6.18 6.72
CA LEU A 400 -0.66 -6.49 8.14
C LEU A 400 -0.44 -5.20 8.96
N ALA A 401 -1.15 -5.07 10.07
CA ALA A 401 -0.80 -4.18 11.17
C ALA A 401 -0.80 -4.92 12.52
N GLN A 402 0.38 -5.27 13.03
CA GLN A 402 0.55 -5.99 14.30
C GLN A 402 0.92 -5.03 15.42
N TYR A 403 0.05 -4.89 16.42
CA TYR A 403 0.24 -3.97 17.54
C TYR A 403 0.87 -4.64 18.76
N ALA A 404 1.36 -3.81 19.67
CA ALA A 404 1.81 -4.20 21.00
C ALA A 404 1.27 -3.23 22.07
N GLY A 405 1.09 -3.74 23.28
CA GLY A 405 0.61 -2.97 24.44
C GLY A 405 0.57 -3.83 25.70
N ASN A 406 0.26 -3.21 26.84
CA ASN A 406 -0.02 -3.94 28.09
C ASN A 406 -1.52 -4.09 28.37
N ASP A 407 -2.37 -3.46 27.56
CA ASP A 407 -3.82 -3.58 27.60
C ASP A 407 -4.30 -4.73 26.69
N PRO A 408 -5.47 -5.33 26.96
CA PRO A 408 -5.93 -6.49 26.20
C PRO A 408 -6.26 -6.16 24.73
N PHE A 409 -6.51 -4.90 24.39
CA PHE A 409 -6.88 -4.50 23.03
C PHE A 409 -5.65 -4.45 22.13
N GLN A 410 -4.66 -3.63 22.49
CA GLN A 410 -3.43 -3.45 21.72
C GLN A 410 -2.59 -4.73 21.69
N ALA A 411 -2.46 -5.43 22.83
CA ALA A 411 -1.67 -6.66 22.93
C ALA A 411 -2.20 -7.82 22.07
N THR A 412 -3.48 -7.77 21.67
CA THR A 412 -4.11 -8.84 20.89
C THR A 412 -4.39 -8.46 19.44
N THR A 413 -4.14 -7.21 19.05
CA THR A 413 -4.50 -6.71 17.72
C THR A 413 -3.47 -7.10 16.66
N ALA A 414 -3.91 -7.82 15.64
CA ALA A 414 -3.13 -8.21 14.47
C ALA A 414 -4.00 -8.13 13.21
N TRP A 415 -4.12 -6.95 12.61
CA TRP A 415 -5.00 -6.72 11.46
C TRP A 415 -4.47 -7.36 10.18
N LEU A 416 -5.34 -8.01 9.42
CA LEU A 416 -5.12 -8.34 8.01
C LEU A 416 -6.18 -7.60 7.20
N ASP A 417 -5.81 -6.47 6.61
CA ASP A 417 -6.74 -5.47 6.10
C ASP A 417 -7.58 -5.97 4.91
N ARG A 418 -7.11 -6.99 4.18
CA ARG A 418 -7.90 -7.64 3.14
C ARG A 418 -9.24 -8.17 3.63
N TYR A 419 -9.31 -8.63 4.88
CA TYR A 419 -10.57 -9.07 5.48
C TYR A 419 -11.66 -8.00 5.39
N PHE A 420 -11.29 -6.74 5.58
CA PHE A 420 -12.21 -5.60 5.59
C PHE A 420 -12.47 -5.01 4.21
N GLY A 421 -11.66 -5.35 3.21
CA GLY A 421 -11.82 -4.89 1.83
C GLY A 421 -11.17 -3.53 1.64
N MET A 422 -9.86 -3.53 1.43
CA MET A 422 -9.11 -2.30 1.17
C MET A 422 -9.55 -1.61 -0.12
N GLY A 423 -9.88 -2.39 -1.16
CA GLY A 423 -10.42 -1.87 -2.42
C GLY A 423 -11.79 -1.22 -2.25
N GLN A 424 -12.70 -1.85 -1.49
CA GLN A 424 -13.98 -1.24 -1.10
C GLN A 424 -13.81 -0.01 -0.19
N SER A 425 -12.70 0.07 0.53
CA SER A 425 -12.35 1.21 1.37
C SER A 425 -11.72 2.37 0.59
N VAL A 426 -11.54 2.27 -0.73
CA VAL A 426 -11.14 3.41 -1.56
C VAL A 426 -12.25 4.46 -1.57
N ARG A 427 -11.84 5.73 -1.55
CA ARG A 427 -12.73 6.90 -1.65
C ARG A 427 -12.26 7.77 -2.80
N ASP A 428 -13.16 8.63 -3.29
CA ASP A 428 -12.77 9.64 -4.25
C ASP A 428 -11.59 10.47 -3.71
N MET A 429 -10.51 10.52 -4.48
CA MET A 429 -9.35 11.33 -4.15
C MET A 429 -9.65 12.83 -4.31
N LEU A 430 -9.04 13.64 -3.44
CA LEU A 430 -9.12 15.10 -3.41
C LEU A 430 -8.26 15.72 -4.53
N PRO A 431 -8.85 16.31 -5.58
CA PRO A 431 -8.08 16.89 -6.68
C PRO A 431 -7.20 18.05 -6.22
N GLY A 432 -5.95 18.07 -6.69
CA GLY A 432 -4.95 19.07 -6.30
C GLY A 432 -4.27 18.81 -4.95
N TYR A 433 -4.73 17.81 -4.19
CA TYR A 433 -4.14 17.42 -2.90
C TYR A 433 -3.59 15.99 -2.96
N ASP A 434 -4.45 15.01 -3.23
CA ASP A 434 -4.05 13.60 -3.31
C ASP A 434 -3.30 13.30 -4.62
N CYS A 435 -3.65 14.02 -5.69
CA CYS A 435 -2.94 13.98 -6.97
C CYS A 435 -2.87 15.40 -7.57
N PRO A 436 -1.92 15.68 -8.48
CA PRO A 436 -1.83 16.97 -9.16
C PRO A 436 -3.13 17.36 -9.88
N HIS A 437 -3.33 18.66 -10.10
CA HIS A 437 -4.58 19.18 -10.68
C HIS A 437 -4.91 18.63 -12.07
N GLU A 438 -3.89 18.36 -12.88
CA GLU A 438 -4.01 17.81 -14.24
C GLU A 438 -4.06 16.27 -14.27
N ALA A 439 -4.16 15.60 -13.11
CA ALA A 439 -4.25 14.15 -13.04
C ALA A 439 -5.53 13.63 -13.71
N VAL A 440 -5.40 12.50 -14.40
CA VAL A 440 -6.53 11.81 -15.02
C VAL A 440 -7.09 10.81 -14.02
N TYR A 441 -8.36 10.99 -13.68
CA TYR A 441 -9.06 10.09 -12.76
C TYR A 441 -9.88 9.02 -13.50
N LEU A 442 -9.80 7.78 -13.02
CA LEU A 442 -10.61 6.64 -13.47
C LEU A 442 -11.50 6.11 -12.33
N PRO A 443 -12.71 5.65 -12.66
CA PRO A 443 -13.64 5.12 -11.67
C PRO A 443 -13.34 3.66 -11.32
N ALA A 444 -13.81 3.23 -10.15
CA ALA A 444 -13.86 1.81 -9.76
C ALA A 444 -15.19 1.52 -9.04
N THR A 445 -15.72 0.31 -9.26
CA THR A 445 -16.98 -0.15 -8.66
C THR A 445 -16.74 -1.38 -7.80
N THR A 446 -17.30 -1.39 -6.59
CA THR A 446 -17.21 -2.53 -5.66
C THR A 446 -18.61 -2.94 -5.19
N TYR A 447 -18.78 -4.22 -4.87
CA TYR A 447 -20.02 -4.78 -4.31
C TYR A 447 -19.93 -4.88 -2.78
N SER A 448 -21.06 -4.70 -2.12
CA SER A 448 -21.25 -4.98 -0.70
C SER A 448 -22.64 -5.60 -0.47
N VAL A 449 -22.88 -6.13 0.74
CA VAL A 449 -24.19 -6.65 1.16
C VAL A 449 -25.34 -5.63 1.02
N ASN A 450 -25.04 -4.33 0.95
CA ASN A 450 -26.04 -3.27 0.82
C ASN A 450 -26.24 -2.78 -0.63
N GLY A 451 -25.45 -3.27 -1.59
CA GLY A 451 -25.46 -2.79 -2.97
C GLY A 451 -24.05 -2.47 -3.50
N LEU A 452 -24.00 -1.75 -4.62
CA LEU A 452 -22.77 -1.38 -5.30
C LEU A 452 -22.40 0.08 -5.05
N THR A 453 -21.10 0.37 -5.01
CA THR A 453 -20.58 1.74 -4.90
C THR A 453 -19.55 1.99 -5.99
N THR A 454 -19.74 3.07 -6.75
CA THR A 454 -18.77 3.56 -7.75
C THR A 454 -18.10 4.84 -7.25
N GLN A 455 -16.80 4.73 -6.96
CA GLN A 455 -15.92 5.87 -6.73
C GLN A 455 -15.50 6.42 -8.11
N GLN A 456 -15.73 7.70 -8.39
CA GLN A 456 -15.40 8.33 -9.67
C GLN A 456 -13.90 8.67 -9.79
N ARG A 457 -13.22 8.85 -8.66
CA ARG A 457 -11.81 9.23 -8.55
C ARG A 457 -11.03 8.19 -7.76
N ALA A 458 -11.24 6.92 -8.09
CA ALA A 458 -10.63 5.77 -7.41
C ALA A 458 -9.16 5.58 -7.77
N ILE A 459 -8.80 5.89 -9.01
CA ILE A 459 -7.45 5.78 -9.54
C ILE A 459 -7.09 7.14 -10.15
N CYS A 460 -5.87 7.63 -9.92
CA CYS A 460 -5.36 8.82 -10.58
C CYS A 460 -4.05 8.50 -11.31
N ILE A 461 -3.88 9.09 -12.49
CA ILE A 461 -2.74 8.90 -13.37
C ILE A 461 -2.16 10.28 -13.70
N PHE A 462 -0.87 10.47 -13.48
CA PHE A 462 -0.20 11.72 -13.79
C PHE A 462 1.28 11.51 -14.11
N GLU A 463 1.82 12.42 -14.90
CA GLU A 463 3.26 12.53 -15.12
C GLU A 463 3.85 13.51 -14.10
N HIS A 464 5.03 13.19 -13.58
CA HIS A 464 5.75 13.97 -12.60
C HIS A 464 7.17 14.24 -13.07
N ASP A 465 7.60 15.51 -13.00
CA ASP A 465 9.02 15.85 -13.08
C ASP A 465 9.64 15.56 -11.72
N SER A 466 10.60 14.63 -11.68
CA SER A 466 11.24 14.20 -10.43
C SER A 466 12.09 15.30 -9.77
N GLY A 467 12.31 16.43 -10.44
CA GLY A 467 13.16 17.53 -9.97
C GLY A 467 14.64 17.19 -9.96
N ARG A 468 15.03 16.03 -10.51
CA ARG A 468 16.42 15.56 -10.64
C ARG A 468 16.66 15.00 -12.05
N PRO A 469 17.86 15.17 -12.62
CA PRO A 469 18.21 14.50 -13.87
C PRO A 469 18.23 12.98 -13.64
N LEU A 470 17.77 12.23 -14.63
CA LEU A 470 17.84 10.76 -14.61
C LEU A 470 19.30 10.31 -14.73
N THR A 471 20.03 10.92 -15.68
CA THR A 471 21.48 10.79 -15.83
C THR A 471 22.08 12.16 -16.12
N ARG A 472 23.33 12.39 -15.68
CA ARG A 472 24.12 13.56 -16.06
C ARG A 472 25.61 13.28 -15.99
N HIS A 473 26.38 13.92 -16.86
CA HIS A 473 27.84 13.90 -16.81
C HIS A 473 28.40 15.24 -17.27
N LEU A 474 29.63 15.56 -16.85
CA LEU A 474 30.39 16.69 -17.37
C LEU A 474 31.74 16.15 -17.83
N GLY A 475 31.95 16.20 -19.14
CA GLY A 475 33.21 15.90 -19.79
C GLY A 475 33.58 17.02 -20.75
N TYR A 476 34.80 16.96 -21.28
CA TYR A 476 35.29 17.93 -22.26
C TYR A 476 35.60 17.27 -23.60
N GLU A 477 35.34 15.97 -23.76
CA GLU A 477 35.34 15.35 -25.09
C GLU A 477 33.97 15.47 -25.76
N GLU A 478 33.94 15.28 -27.06
CA GLU A 478 32.71 15.36 -27.85
C GLU A 478 31.67 14.34 -27.34
N ASN A 479 30.44 14.81 -27.13
CA ASN A 479 29.29 14.02 -26.67
C ASN A 479 29.36 13.52 -25.20
N GLU A 480 30.21 14.06 -24.34
CA GLU A 480 30.28 13.66 -22.91
C GLU A 480 29.49 14.55 -21.95
N PHE A 481 29.40 15.85 -22.21
CA PHE A 481 28.70 16.78 -21.32
C PHE A 481 27.22 16.81 -21.66
N GLY A 482 26.38 16.22 -20.81
CA GLY A 482 24.94 16.29 -20.98
C GLY A 482 24.14 15.84 -19.77
N ALA A 483 22.82 15.92 -19.92
CA ALA A 483 21.87 15.43 -18.94
C ALA A 483 20.56 14.97 -19.60
N VAL A 484 19.97 13.92 -19.06
CA VAL A 484 18.62 13.46 -19.39
C VAL A 484 17.68 13.89 -18.26
N LYS A 485 16.56 14.56 -18.60
CA LYS A 485 15.57 14.95 -17.58
C LYS A 485 14.85 13.73 -17.00
N GLY A 486 14.64 13.71 -15.68
CA GLY A 486 13.94 12.64 -14.99
C GLY A 486 12.43 12.88 -14.92
N TYR A 487 11.68 12.13 -15.72
CA TYR A 487 10.22 12.07 -15.68
C TYR A 487 9.73 10.71 -15.21
N GLU A 488 8.60 10.71 -14.51
CA GLU A 488 7.98 9.54 -13.91
C GLU A 488 6.48 9.53 -14.24
N LEU A 489 5.92 8.38 -14.61
CA LEU A 489 4.47 8.19 -14.64
C LEU A 489 4.03 7.56 -13.32
N VAL A 490 3.08 8.18 -12.63
CA VAL A 490 2.52 7.68 -11.37
C VAL A 490 1.08 7.23 -11.59
N ILE A 491 0.76 6.01 -11.18
CA ILE A 491 -0.60 5.49 -11.07
C ILE A 491 -0.87 5.22 -9.58
N ARG A 492 -1.87 5.90 -9.02
CA ARG A 492 -2.13 5.94 -7.58
C ARG A 492 -3.57 5.56 -7.23
N SER A 493 -3.72 4.90 -6.08
CA SER A 493 -5.00 4.67 -5.39
C SER A 493 -4.84 4.82 -3.88
N ILE A 494 -5.89 5.30 -3.19
CA ILE A 494 -5.85 5.57 -1.74
C ILE A 494 -7.01 4.86 -1.04
N ALA A 495 -6.69 3.98 -0.08
CA ALA A 495 -7.66 3.28 0.76
C ALA A 495 -7.80 3.96 2.14
N THR A 496 -9.02 3.96 2.71
CA THR A 496 -9.42 4.71 3.93
C THR A 496 -8.76 4.26 5.26
N VAL A 497 -7.76 3.37 5.22
CA VAL A 497 -6.80 3.16 6.34
C VAL A 497 -5.55 4.05 6.17
N GLY A 498 -5.68 5.11 5.37
CA GLY A 498 -4.64 6.09 5.09
C GLY A 498 -3.48 5.55 4.26
N LYS A 499 -3.66 4.45 3.52
CA LYS A 499 -2.61 3.83 2.70
C LYS A 499 -2.70 4.32 1.26
N CYS A 500 -1.66 5.00 0.81
CA CYS A 500 -1.45 5.44 -0.56
C CYS A 500 -0.62 4.39 -1.30
N PHE A 501 -1.18 3.81 -2.37
CA PHE A 501 -0.54 2.80 -3.21
C PHE A 501 -0.09 3.46 -4.52
N ASP A 502 1.22 3.57 -4.72
CA ASP A 502 1.82 4.20 -5.88
C ASP A 502 2.57 3.16 -6.73
N TYR A 503 2.30 3.18 -8.03
CA TYR A 503 3.08 2.48 -9.05
C TYR A 503 3.73 3.54 -9.94
N ILE A 504 5.06 3.60 -9.92
CA ILE A 504 5.85 4.67 -10.54
C ILE A 504 6.72 4.05 -11.64
N PHE A 505 6.63 4.58 -12.85
CA PHE A 505 7.36 4.09 -14.03
C PHE A 505 8.37 5.12 -14.49
N HIS A 506 9.60 4.68 -14.74
CA HIS A 506 10.72 5.52 -15.15
C HIS A 506 11.10 5.30 -16.63
N LEU A 507 11.81 6.26 -17.23
CA LEU A 507 12.21 6.22 -18.64
C LEU A 507 13.25 5.12 -18.96
N ASP A 508 13.99 4.66 -17.96
CA ASP A 508 15.03 3.64 -18.10
C ASP A 508 14.49 2.19 -18.07
N GLY A 509 13.19 2.01 -17.83
CA GLY A 509 12.57 0.70 -17.63
C GLY A 509 12.41 0.31 -16.15
N THR A 510 12.75 1.19 -15.20
CA THR A 510 12.54 0.93 -13.77
C THR A 510 11.07 1.10 -13.37
N ILE A 511 10.60 0.21 -12.48
CA ILE A 511 9.31 0.32 -11.78
C ILE A 511 9.59 0.49 -10.29
N GLU A 512 9.04 1.52 -9.65
CA GLU A 512 8.97 1.63 -8.19
C GLU A 512 7.55 1.33 -7.71
N VAL A 513 7.45 0.47 -6.69
CA VAL A 513 6.20 0.25 -5.95
C VAL A 513 6.37 0.85 -4.57
N ARG A 514 5.50 1.79 -4.22
CA ARG A 514 5.59 2.55 -2.98
C ARG A 514 4.27 2.53 -2.23
N VAL A 515 4.36 2.35 -0.91
CA VAL A 515 3.25 2.53 0.02
C VAL A 515 3.60 3.60 1.03
N SER A 516 2.72 4.58 1.17
CA SER A 516 2.78 5.59 2.23
C SER A 516 1.57 5.48 3.15
N ALA A 517 1.77 5.60 4.45
CA ALA A 517 0.70 5.60 5.45
C ALA A 517 0.45 7.00 6.03
N SER A 518 -0.81 7.33 6.22
CA SER A 518 -1.31 8.51 6.94
C SER A 518 -2.58 8.13 7.71
N GLY A 519 -3.42 9.10 8.05
CA GLY A 519 -4.61 8.87 8.84
C GLY A 519 -4.32 8.78 10.33
N TYR A 520 -5.31 8.38 11.10
CA TYR A 520 -5.23 8.33 12.56
C TYR A 520 -4.55 7.05 13.03
N LEU A 521 -3.75 7.15 14.09
CA LEU A 521 -3.24 5.98 14.81
C LEU A 521 -4.36 5.24 15.54
N GLN A 522 -4.26 3.93 15.67
CA GLN A 522 -5.02 3.20 16.69
C GLN A 522 -4.38 3.43 18.07
N ALA A 523 -4.72 4.55 18.72
CA ALA A 523 -4.13 4.88 20.02
C ALA A 523 -4.60 3.93 21.14
N GLY A 524 -3.71 3.71 22.11
CA GLY A 524 -3.99 3.03 23.38
C GLY A 524 -4.15 4.02 24.54
N PHE A 525 -4.74 3.58 25.65
CA PHE A 525 -4.82 4.39 26.86
C PHE A 525 -3.43 4.47 27.52
N TYR A 526 -2.94 5.68 27.80
CA TYR A 526 -1.62 5.86 28.39
C TYR A 526 -1.62 5.64 29.91
N ASP A 527 -0.70 4.80 30.37
CA ASP A 527 -0.22 4.77 31.75
C ASP A 527 1.32 4.62 31.77
N LYS A 528 1.95 4.77 32.94
CA LYS A 528 3.41 4.70 33.04
C LYS A 528 3.99 3.34 32.65
N ALA A 529 3.26 2.24 32.87
CA ALA A 529 3.71 0.89 32.54
C ALA A 529 3.59 0.59 31.04
N GLN A 530 2.73 1.31 30.31
CA GLN A 530 2.62 1.21 28.84
C GLN A 530 3.85 1.75 28.09
N GLY A 531 4.73 2.53 28.73
CA GLY A 531 5.81 3.27 28.05
C GLY A 531 6.82 2.42 27.27
N GLN A 532 6.90 1.11 27.52
CA GLN A 532 7.73 0.18 26.73
C GLN A 532 7.09 -0.19 25.37
N TYR A 533 5.80 0.09 25.19
CA TYR A 533 5.00 -0.27 24.02
C TYR A 533 4.56 0.94 23.20
N GLY A 534 5.09 2.12 23.47
CA GLY A 534 4.77 3.34 22.72
C GLY A 534 4.95 4.61 23.54
N ASN A 535 4.80 5.75 22.88
CA ASN A 535 5.00 7.06 23.48
C ASN A 535 3.66 7.69 23.89
N ARG A 536 3.67 8.44 25.00
CA ARG A 536 2.56 9.33 25.36
C ARG A 536 2.46 10.45 24.31
N ILE A 537 1.31 10.58 23.67
CA ILE A 537 1.05 11.61 22.64
C ILE A 537 0.03 12.65 23.13
N TRP A 538 -0.74 12.32 24.16
CA TRP A 538 -1.66 13.23 24.84
C TRP A 538 -1.82 12.82 26.32
N GLU A 539 -2.56 13.60 27.11
CA GLU A 539 -2.71 13.38 28.56
C GLU A 539 -3.03 11.92 28.92
N THR A 540 -3.95 11.27 28.22
CA THR A 540 -4.33 9.87 28.48
C THR A 540 -4.20 8.98 27.26
N SER A 541 -3.53 9.43 26.22
CA SER A 541 -3.41 8.69 24.96
C SER A 541 -1.95 8.44 24.62
N MET A 542 -1.68 7.24 24.14
CA MET A 542 -0.40 6.86 23.60
C MET A 542 -0.53 6.40 22.15
N GLY A 543 0.52 6.63 21.37
CA GLY A 543 0.65 5.98 20.09
C GLY A 543 1.33 4.63 20.28
N SER A 544 0.57 3.55 20.12
CA SER A 544 1.03 2.18 20.32
C SER A 544 1.99 1.73 19.22
N LEU A 545 3.06 1.04 19.61
CA LEU A 545 4.03 0.39 18.72
C LEU A 545 3.33 -0.63 17.83
N HIS A 546 3.62 -0.59 16.53
CA HIS A 546 3.13 -1.59 15.59
C HIS A 546 4.01 -1.73 14.35
N ASP A 547 3.97 -2.91 13.74
CA ASP A 547 4.57 -3.16 12.44
C ASP A 547 3.51 -3.10 11.35
N HIS A 548 3.83 -2.39 10.26
CA HIS A 548 3.14 -2.53 8.98
C HIS A 548 3.92 -3.47 8.07
N VAL A 549 3.26 -4.46 7.45
CA VAL A 549 3.85 -5.28 6.39
C VAL A 549 2.83 -5.52 5.28
N ILE A 550 3.16 -5.16 4.05
CA ILE A 550 2.27 -5.25 2.89
C ILE A 550 2.93 -6.19 1.88
N ASN A 551 2.23 -7.27 1.51
CA ASN A 551 2.73 -8.22 0.52
C ASN A 551 2.27 -7.86 -0.88
N TYR A 552 3.16 -8.01 -1.85
CA TYR A 552 2.91 -7.83 -3.28
C TYR A 552 3.22 -9.11 -4.02
N LYS A 553 2.38 -9.42 -5.01
CA LYS A 553 2.65 -10.44 -6.01
C LYS A 553 3.22 -9.77 -7.24
N VAL A 554 4.40 -10.22 -7.66
CA VAL A 554 5.11 -9.81 -8.86
C VAL A 554 5.29 -11.07 -9.72
N ASN A 555 4.31 -11.33 -10.58
CA ASN A 555 4.25 -12.55 -11.39
C ASN A 555 4.93 -12.33 -12.73
N SER A 556 5.92 -13.19 -13.02
CA SER A 556 6.68 -13.28 -14.26
C SER A 556 7.46 -12.00 -14.57
N LEU A 557 8.75 -12.00 -14.25
CA LEU A 557 9.76 -11.09 -14.78
C LEU A 557 10.40 -11.72 -16.03
N PRO A 558 11.15 -11.00 -16.89
CA PRO A 558 10.97 -11.07 -18.35
C PRO A 558 11.46 -12.35 -19.02
N CYS A 559 10.68 -12.81 -20.02
CA CYS A 559 11.07 -13.37 -21.34
C CYS A 559 9.90 -14.13 -22.03
N ASP A 560 8.66 -13.63 -21.93
CA ASP A 560 7.56 -14.10 -22.76
C ASP A 560 7.75 -13.61 -24.22
N LYS A 561 8.71 -14.18 -24.95
CA LYS A 561 8.80 -13.96 -26.40
C LYS A 561 7.89 -14.94 -27.13
N PHE A 562 7.17 -14.40 -28.10
CA PHE A 562 6.46 -15.16 -29.12
C PHE A 562 7.49 -15.77 -30.08
N ILE A 563 7.81 -17.06 -29.94
CA ILE A 563 8.70 -17.75 -30.89
C ILE A 563 7.83 -18.61 -31.83
N VAL A 564 7.80 -18.24 -33.11
CA VAL A 564 7.25 -19.10 -34.18
C VAL A 564 8.32 -20.14 -34.53
N LEU A 565 8.16 -21.36 -34.07
CA LEU A 565 9.02 -22.48 -34.49
C LEU A 565 8.41 -23.16 -35.73
N MET A 566 9.07 -23.05 -36.88
CA MET A 566 8.78 -23.91 -38.03
C MET A 566 9.49 -25.25 -37.84
N ILE A 567 8.73 -26.31 -37.55
CA ILE A 567 9.24 -27.69 -37.59
C ILE A 567 8.52 -28.44 -38.73
N HIS A 568 9.28 -28.94 -39.71
CA HIS A 568 8.80 -29.84 -40.77
C HIS A 568 7.54 -29.36 -41.54
N TYR A 569 7.57 -28.19 -42.16
CA TYR A 569 6.49 -27.64 -43.00
C TYR A 569 5.09 -27.60 -42.32
N ARG A 570 5.03 -27.76 -40.99
CA ARG A 570 3.87 -27.44 -40.16
C ARG A 570 4.27 -26.29 -39.23
N LEU A 571 3.47 -25.23 -39.21
CA LEU A 571 3.53 -24.29 -38.10
C LEU A 571 3.06 -25.03 -36.85
N THR A 572 3.98 -25.27 -35.91
CA THR A 572 3.62 -25.73 -34.57
C THR A 572 3.88 -24.55 -33.64
N LEU A 573 2.82 -23.85 -33.25
CA LEU A 573 2.92 -22.85 -32.19
C LEU A 573 3.13 -23.58 -30.87
N MET A 574 4.37 -23.61 -30.38
CA MET A 574 4.69 -24.05 -29.03
C MET A 574 5.05 -22.83 -28.20
N TRP A 575 4.16 -22.52 -27.26
CA TRP A 575 4.42 -21.56 -26.20
C TRP A 575 5.52 -22.10 -25.29
N ARG A 576 6.64 -21.39 -25.20
CA ARG A 576 7.43 -21.50 -23.98
C ARG A 576 6.71 -20.66 -22.93
N VAL A 577 6.23 -21.36 -21.90
CA VAL A 577 5.93 -20.79 -20.58
C VAL A 577 7.10 -19.86 -20.19
N ALA A 578 6.83 -18.71 -19.57
CA ALA A 578 7.88 -17.81 -19.07
C ALA A 578 8.97 -18.63 -18.39
N ALA A 579 10.21 -18.57 -18.90
CA ALA A 579 11.31 -19.37 -18.39
C ALA A 579 12.29 -18.43 -17.67
N ASN A 580 12.35 -18.53 -16.35
CA ASN A 580 13.14 -17.64 -15.51
C ASN A 580 13.85 -18.40 -14.39
N SER A 581 14.89 -17.79 -13.84
CA SER A 581 15.67 -18.28 -12.71
C SER A 581 15.90 -17.17 -11.70
N LEU A 582 16.00 -17.59 -10.44
CA LEU A 582 16.34 -16.70 -9.33
C LEU A 582 17.86 -16.61 -9.21
N LEU A 583 18.42 -15.43 -9.49
CA LEU A 583 19.83 -15.12 -9.32
C LEU A 583 20.05 -14.42 -7.97
N LYS A 584 20.94 -14.99 -7.15
CA LYS A 584 21.48 -14.37 -5.95
C LYS A 584 22.87 -13.83 -6.26
N THR A 585 23.08 -12.55 -5.95
CA THR A 585 24.40 -11.91 -5.99
C THR A 585 24.85 -11.62 -4.57
N THR A 586 26.08 -11.94 -4.22
CA THR A 586 26.68 -11.64 -2.91
C THR A 586 27.98 -10.84 -3.10
N LEU A 587 28.21 -9.85 -2.26
CA LEU A 587 29.47 -9.11 -2.18
C LEU A 587 30.19 -9.51 -0.89
N SER A 588 31.43 -9.96 -0.99
CA SER A 588 32.26 -10.32 0.17
C SER A 588 33.66 -9.74 0.03
N GLN A 589 34.40 -9.73 1.14
CA GLN A 589 35.80 -9.36 1.15
C GLN A 589 36.66 -10.60 0.88
N GLU A 590 37.74 -10.43 0.11
CA GLU A 590 38.80 -11.43 -0.04
C GLU A 590 40.17 -10.77 0.21
N ALA A 591 41.16 -11.58 0.58
CA ALA A 591 42.56 -11.21 0.66
C ALA A 591 43.32 -12.05 -0.37
N ILE A 592 43.98 -11.39 -1.31
CA ILE A 592 44.72 -12.04 -2.39
C ILE A 592 46.06 -11.34 -2.61
N THR A 593 47.02 -12.05 -3.19
CA THR A 593 48.25 -11.44 -3.66
C THR A 593 48.18 -11.12 -5.14
N GLN A 594 48.80 -10.01 -5.57
CA GLN A 594 48.88 -9.65 -6.98
C GLN A 594 50.32 -9.32 -7.40
N PRO A 595 50.75 -9.76 -8.59
CA PRO A 595 52.14 -9.62 -9.04
C PRO A 595 52.56 -8.20 -9.41
N TRP A 596 51.65 -7.23 -9.37
CA TRP A 596 51.90 -5.82 -9.72
C TRP A 596 51.89 -4.88 -8.50
N PHE A 597 51.73 -5.41 -7.28
CA PHE A 597 51.97 -4.62 -6.07
C PHE A 597 53.42 -4.70 -5.67
N GLU A 598 53.99 -3.54 -5.38
CA GLU A 598 55.39 -3.39 -4.97
C GLU A 598 55.52 -3.62 -3.45
N ASP A 599 56.73 -3.98 -3.01
CA ASP A 599 57.02 -4.34 -1.62
C ASP A 599 56.65 -3.24 -0.60
N ASP A 600 56.59 -1.98 -1.01
CA ASP A 600 56.29 -0.84 -0.13
C ASP A 600 54.80 -0.72 0.23
N TRP A 601 53.91 -1.27 -0.59
CA TRP A 601 52.48 -1.43 -0.28
C TRP A 601 52.15 -2.78 0.34
N GLY A 602 53.05 -3.76 0.20
CA GLY A 602 52.78 -5.18 0.46
C GLY A 602 52.13 -5.85 -0.75
N ASP A 603 52.37 -7.15 -0.92
CA ASP A 603 51.84 -7.92 -2.05
C ASP A 603 50.39 -8.39 -1.84
N GLU A 604 49.88 -8.35 -0.60
CA GLU A 604 48.50 -8.67 -0.23
C GLU A 604 47.58 -7.45 -0.38
N VAL A 605 46.47 -7.63 -1.11
CA VAL A 605 45.36 -6.67 -1.18
C VAL A 605 44.10 -7.27 -0.56
N ILE A 606 43.44 -6.44 0.24
CA ILE A 606 42.08 -6.69 0.72
C ILE A 606 41.11 -5.97 -0.21
N GLN A 607 40.25 -6.72 -0.88
CA GLN A 607 39.30 -6.17 -1.86
C GLN A 607 37.92 -6.81 -1.77
N GLN A 608 36.98 -6.27 -2.55
CA GLN A 608 35.65 -6.86 -2.71
C GLN A 608 35.63 -7.84 -3.88
N VAL A 609 34.91 -8.93 -3.72
CA VAL A 609 34.62 -9.94 -4.75
C VAL A 609 33.12 -10.17 -4.84
N VAL A 610 32.66 -10.49 -6.05
CA VAL A 610 31.24 -10.80 -6.33
C VAL A 610 31.06 -12.28 -6.60
N THR A 611 30.08 -12.89 -5.95
CA THR A 611 29.64 -14.27 -6.22
C THR A 611 28.22 -14.26 -6.75
N ARG A 612 27.96 -15.08 -7.78
CA ARG A 612 26.66 -15.23 -8.44
C ARG A 612 26.23 -16.68 -8.38
N GLU A 613 25.06 -16.92 -7.80
CA GLU A 613 24.50 -18.26 -7.57
C GLU A 613 23.05 -18.28 -8.05
N TYR A 614 22.66 -19.32 -8.78
CA TYR A 614 21.25 -19.55 -9.10
C TYR A 614 20.62 -20.37 -7.98
N ILE A 615 19.52 -19.88 -7.43
CA ILE A 615 18.68 -20.64 -6.50
C ILE A 615 17.72 -21.46 -7.36
N ASP A 616 17.83 -22.77 -7.25
CA ASP A 616 17.18 -23.73 -8.13
C ASP A 616 15.95 -24.40 -7.50
N ASP A 617 15.72 -24.23 -6.20
CA ASP A 617 14.67 -24.92 -5.43
C ASP A 617 13.93 -23.96 -4.47
N GLU A 618 12.62 -24.10 -4.38
CA GLU A 618 11.74 -23.28 -3.52
C GLU A 618 12.10 -23.32 -2.03
N ASN A 619 12.66 -24.43 -1.53
CA ASN A 619 13.09 -24.54 -0.13
C ASN A 619 14.14 -23.48 0.25
N ASN A 620 14.88 -22.97 -0.73
CA ASN A 620 15.90 -21.95 -0.56
C ASN A 620 15.43 -20.56 -1.00
N ALA A 621 14.15 -20.40 -1.31
CA ALA A 621 13.57 -19.19 -1.91
C ALA A 621 12.70 -18.37 -0.95
N LEU A 622 12.78 -18.60 0.37
CA LEU A 622 12.21 -17.75 1.42
C LEU A 622 13.31 -16.80 1.96
N LEU A 623 13.34 -15.55 1.51
CA LEU A 623 14.56 -14.73 1.53
C LEU A 623 14.46 -13.48 2.41
N LYS A 624 15.61 -13.08 2.93
CA LYS A 624 15.81 -11.79 3.60
C LYS A 624 16.88 -11.01 2.87
N PHE A 625 16.80 -9.69 2.89
CA PHE A 625 17.89 -8.89 2.34
C PHE A 625 19.18 -9.11 3.16
N PRO A 626 20.34 -9.17 2.50
CA PRO A 626 21.61 -9.35 3.19
C PRO A 626 21.92 -8.14 4.09
N THR A 627 22.63 -8.38 5.20
CA THR A 627 23.15 -7.32 6.05
C THR A 627 23.95 -6.33 5.21
N ASN A 628 23.80 -5.03 5.49
CA ASN A 628 24.45 -3.95 4.73
C ASN A 628 24.14 -3.96 3.21
N PHE A 629 23.09 -4.69 2.79
CA PHE A 629 22.71 -4.86 1.38
C PHE A 629 23.90 -5.30 0.49
N GLN A 630 24.77 -6.15 1.02
CA GLN A 630 25.96 -6.68 0.32
C GLN A 630 25.59 -7.74 -0.73
N GLY A 631 24.84 -7.32 -1.74
CA GLY A 631 24.25 -8.19 -2.74
C GLY A 631 22.74 -8.04 -2.83
N GLY A 632 22.09 -8.96 -3.53
CA GLY A 632 20.65 -8.90 -3.77
C GLY A 632 20.15 -10.04 -4.65
N TYR A 633 18.91 -9.89 -5.09
CA TYR A 633 18.18 -10.91 -5.84
C TYR A 633 17.66 -10.34 -7.15
N ALA A 634 17.69 -11.15 -8.20
CA ALA A 634 17.15 -10.82 -9.51
C ALA A 634 16.43 -12.03 -10.10
N ILE A 635 15.43 -11.76 -10.94
CA ILE A 635 14.80 -12.77 -11.79
C ILE A 635 15.37 -12.59 -13.20
N VAL A 636 16.02 -13.62 -13.72
CA VAL A 636 16.73 -13.57 -15.00
C VAL A 636 16.36 -14.75 -15.88
N ASN A 637 16.46 -14.59 -17.19
CA ASN A 637 16.43 -15.70 -18.14
C ASN A 637 17.86 -16.05 -18.54
N GLN A 638 18.29 -17.28 -18.26
CA GLN A 638 19.66 -17.76 -18.56
C GLN A 638 19.90 -18.08 -20.05
N GLU A 639 18.85 -18.27 -20.84
CA GLU A 639 18.93 -18.58 -22.28
C GLU A 639 18.89 -17.31 -23.14
N GLU A 640 18.33 -16.22 -22.62
CA GLU A 640 18.26 -14.92 -23.27
C GLU A 640 19.33 -13.99 -22.69
N THR A 641 20.38 -13.75 -23.47
CA THR A 641 21.49 -12.88 -23.08
C THR A 641 21.45 -11.56 -23.83
N ASN A 642 22.03 -10.52 -23.22
CA ASN A 642 22.35 -9.29 -23.94
C ASN A 642 23.54 -9.53 -24.89
N LYS A 643 23.92 -8.51 -25.66
CA LYS A 643 25.04 -8.59 -26.61
C LYS A 643 26.38 -8.98 -25.97
N TRP A 644 26.51 -8.82 -24.65
CA TRP A 644 27.70 -9.14 -23.87
C TRP A 644 27.70 -10.57 -23.32
N GLY A 645 26.70 -11.39 -23.66
CA GLY A 645 26.58 -12.77 -23.20
C GLY A 645 26.11 -12.90 -21.75
N ILE A 646 25.55 -11.84 -21.17
CA ILE A 646 25.04 -11.84 -19.79
C ILE A 646 23.53 -12.01 -19.79
N SER A 647 23.02 -12.90 -18.93
CA SER A 647 21.59 -13.18 -18.78
C SER A 647 20.78 -11.90 -18.54
N ARG A 648 19.69 -11.75 -19.29
CA ARG A 648 18.76 -10.61 -19.19
C ARG A 648 17.82 -10.83 -18.00
N GLY A 649 17.51 -9.79 -17.24
CA GLY A 649 16.51 -9.89 -16.18
C GLY A 649 16.23 -8.59 -15.45
N TYR A 650 15.52 -8.70 -14.33
CA TYR A 650 15.20 -7.56 -13.46
C TYR A 650 15.66 -7.84 -12.04
N ALA A 651 16.35 -6.87 -11.44
CA ALA A 651 16.74 -6.91 -10.04
C ALA A 651 15.63 -6.35 -9.15
N ILE A 652 15.49 -6.94 -7.96
CA ILE A 652 14.55 -6.50 -6.93
C ILE A 652 15.35 -5.77 -5.86
N HIS A 653 15.26 -4.44 -5.84
CA HIS A 653 15.99 -3.62 -4.87
C HIS A 653 15.09 -3.18 -3.71
N PRO A 654 15.62 -3.19 -2.47
CA PRO A 654 14.96 -2.51 -1.37
C PRO A 654 14.92 -1.00 -1.64
N GLY A 655 13.78 -0.38 -1.34
CA GLY A 655 13.65 1.08 -1.29
C GLY A 655 13.57 1.56 0.15
N TYR A 656 12.61 2.43 0.45
CA TYR A 656 12.42 2.92 1.81
C TYR A 656 11.99 1.79 2.75
N SER A 657 12.55 1.76 3.96
CA SER A 657 12.11 0.88 5.06
C SER A 657 11.89 -0.61 4.66
N PRO A 658 12.94 -1.36 4.28
CA PRO A 658 12.79 -2.74 3.81
C PRO A 658 12.73 -3.76 4.96
N ILE A 659 11.73 -3.62 5.84
CA ILE A 659 11.57 -4.48 7.03
C ILE A 659 10.61 -5.65 6.75
N HIS A 660 10.63 -6.65 7.64
CA HIS A 660 9.63 -7.71 7.73
C HIS A 660 9.05 -7.70 9.16
N ASN A 661 7.98 -8.45 9.41
CA ASN A 661 7.31 -8.46 10.71
C ASN A 661 8.26 -8.90 11.83
N THR A 662 8.25 -8.19 12.95
CA THR A 662 9.05 -8.50 14.14
C THR A 662 8.48 -9.68 14.92
N VAL A 663 7.14 -9.73 15.05
CA VAL A 663 6.47 -10.71 15.90
C VAL A 663 6.18 -12.00 15.14
N VAL A 664 6.92 -13.05 15.47
CA VAL A 664 6.78 -14.38 14.87
C VAL A 664 6.27 -15.38 15.92
N GLY A 665 5.26 -16.19 15.56
CA GLY A 665 4.74 -17.26 16.43
C GLY A 665 3.65 -16.83 17.42
N SER A 666 3.14 -15.61 17.30
CA SER A 666 1.94 -15.17 18.03
C SER A 666 0.75 -16.07 17.69
N LYS A 667 -0.10 -16.40 18.68
CA LYS A 667 -1.38 -17.09 18.42
C LYS A 667 -2.30 -16.31 17.47
N ARG A 668 -2.06 -15.02 17.28
CA ARG A 668 -2.78 -14.14 16.34
C ARG A 668 -2.21 -14.17 14.92
N LEU A 669 -0.94 -14.54 14.78
CA LEU A 669 -0.18 -14.61 13.52
C LEU A 669 0.60 -15.93 13.46
N LEU A 670 -0.14 -17.03 13.41
CA LEU A 670 0.44 -18.37 13.26
C LEU A 670 0.73 -18.63 11.77
N LYS A 671 -0.20 -19.27 11.05
CA LYS A 671 -0.02 -19.64 9.64
C LYS A 671 -0.69 -18.65 8.67
N ASN A 672 -1.60 -17.81 9.16
CA ASN A 672 -2.38 -16.85 8.36
C ASN A 672 -1.57 -15.70 7.73
N ALA A 673 -0.35 -15.45 8.22
CA ALA A 673 0.51 -14.37 7.75
C ALA A 673 1.98 -14.82 7.59
N ASN A 674 2.21 -16.08 7.19
CA ASN A 674 3.55 -16.64 7.01
C ASN A 674 4.41 -15.83 6.01
N TRP A 675 3.77 -15.22 5.00
CA TRP A 675 4.43 -14.31 4.06
C TRP A 675 5.14 -13.13 4.74
N ALA A 676 4.65 -12.64 5.88
CA ALA A 676 5.18 -11.43 6.54
C ALA A 676 6.54 -11.62 7.24
N ARG A 677 7.08 -12.85 7.24
CA ARG A 677 8.33 -13.23 7.93
C ARG A 677 9.61 -12.93 7.13
N TYR A 678 9.45 -12.63 5.85
CA TYR A 678 10.52 -12.53 4.86
C TYR A 678 10.51 -11.15 4.21
N ASN A 679 11.59 -10.76 3.53
CA ASN A 679 11.56 -9.54 2.70
C ASN A 679 11.01 -9.85 1.32
N LEU A 680 11.37 -11.01 0.78
CA LEU A 680 10.82 -11.53 -0.45
C LEU A 680 10.81 -13.06 -0.42
N ALA A 681 9.99 -13.66 -1.27
CA ALA A 681 10.07 -15.07 -1.57
C ALA A 681 9.81 -15.34 -3.06
N VAL A 682 10.26 -16.47 -3.59
CA VAL A 682 10.04 -16.83 -4.99
C VAL A 682 9.50 -18.26 -5.08
N SER A 683 8.35 -18.43 -5.72
CA SER A 683 7.75 -19.75 -5.98
C SER A 683 7.50 -19.94 -7.47
N ARG A 684 7.29 -21.20 -7.87
CA ARG A 684 6.77 -21.52 -9.18
C ARG A 684 5.32 -21.05 -9.28
N ARG A 685 4.95 -20.54 -10.44
CA ARG A 685 3.62 -19.99 -10.70
C ARG A 685 2.60 -21.12 -10.87
N LYS A 686 1.54 -21.09 -10.07
CA LYS A 686 0.38 -22.01 -10.19
C LYS A 686 -0.94 -21.23 -10.28
N GLU A 687 -1.94 -21.79 -10.99
CA GLU A 687 -3.32 -21.25 -11.00
C GLU A 687 -4.00 -21.42 -9.64
N THR A 688 -3.65 -22.49 -8.90
CA THR A 688 -4.15 -22.81 -7.56
C THR A 688 -3.55 -21.92 -6.47
N GLU A 689 -2.54 -21.11 -6.79
CA GLU A 689 -1.89 -20.17 -5.86
C GLU A 689 -2.07 -18.71 -6.35
N PRO A 690 -3.32 -18.24 -6.55
CA PRO A 690 -3.55 -16.93 -7.12
C PRO A 690 -3.14 -15.79 -6.18
N SER A 691 -3.03 -16.07 -4.87
CA SER A 691 -2.75 -15.08 -3.84
C SER A 691 -2.07 -15.65 -2.60
N SER A 692 -1.24 -14.85 -1.92
CA SER A 692 -0.53 -15.22 -0.68
C SER A 692 -1.38 -15.15 0.60
N SER A 693 -2.60 -14.63 0.50
CA SER A 693 -3.57 -14.53 1.59
C SER A 693 -4.99 -14.76 1.05
N SER A 694 -5.96 -14.78 1.95
CA SER A 694 -7.39 -14.66 1.65
C SER A 694 -8.04 -13.77 2.69
N MET A 695 -9.20 -13.17 2.39
CA MET A 695 -9.93 -12.37 3.40
C MET A 695 -10.22 -13.20 4.66
N TRP A 696 -10.41 -14.51 4.54
CA TRP A 696 -10.71 -15.43 5.62
C TRP A 696 -9.52 -15.77 6.52
N ASN A 697 -8.28 -15.55 6.05
CA ASN A 697 -7.06 -15.81 6.82
C ASN A 697 -7.06 -15.08 8.16
N PHE A 698 -7.64 -13.89 8.22
CA PHE A 698 -7.69 -13.07 9.43
C PHE A 698 -8.18 -13.87 10.64
N ASN A 699 -9.31 -14.58 10.52
CA ASN A 699 -9.94 -15.28 11.63
C ASN A 699 -9.49 -16.75 11.80
N LEU A 700 -8.49 -17.19 11.05
CA LEU A 700 -8.05 -18.59 11.01
C LEU A 700 -6.52 -18.74 11.11
N PRO A 701 -5.84 -18.14 12.12
CA PRO A 701 -4.40 -18.27 12.26
C PRO A 701 -3.91 -19.72 12.37
N GLY A 702 -4.65 -20.62 13.03
CA GLY A 702 -4.22 -22.01 13.26
C GLY A 702 -4.25 -22.90 12.01
N GLY A 703 -5.14 -22.59 11.07
CA GLY A 703 -5.34 -23.31 9.83
C GLY A 703 -6.10 -22.42 8.85
N PRO A 704 -5.41 -21.53 8.12
CA PRO A 704 -6.03 -20.59 7.21
C PRO A 704 -6.41 -21.25 5.87
N PRO A 705 -7.37 -20.70 5.11
CA PRO A 705 -7.65 -21.15 3.74
C PRO A 705 -6.46 -20.95 2.81
N VAL A 706 -5.60 -19.94 3.04
CA VAL A 706 -4.34 -19.79 2.32
C VAL A 706 -3.19 -19.82 3.32
N ASP A 707 -2.31 -20.80 3.19
CA ASP A 707 -1.10 -20.95 4.02
C ASP A 707 0.09 -20.77 3.10
N PHE A 708 0.71 -19.60 3.17
CA PHE A 708 1.77 -19.21 2.25
C PHE A 708 2.95 -20.18 2.20
N HIS A 709 3.28 -20.86 3.31
CA HIS A 709 4.37 -21.83 3.30
C HIS A 709 4.07 -23.09 2.47
N LYS A 710 2.79 -23.38 2.17
CA LYS A 710 2.45 -24.52 1.30
C LYS A 710 2.78 -24.28 -0.17
N PHE A 711 3.11 -23.03 -0.55
CA PHE A 711 3.55 -22.72 -1.91
C PHE A 711 5.00 -23.12 -2.16
N PHE A 712 5.74 -23.53 -1.11
CA PHE A 712 7.14 -23.89 -1.16
C PHE A 712 7.24 -25.38 -0.85
N ASP A 713 6.91 -26.22 -1.83
CA ASP A 713 6.85 -27.68 -1.72
C ASP A 713 8.08 -28.38 -2.32
N GLY A 714 9.13 -27.60 -2.62
CA GLY A 714 10.41 -28.09 -3.11
C GLY A 714 10.43 -28.28 -4.62
N GLU A 715 9.62 -27.50 -5.35
CA GLU A 715 9.71 -27.48 -6.80
C GLU A 715 11.01 -26.82 -7.28
N ASN A 716 11.45 -27.28 -8.45
CA ASN A 716 12.53 -26.62 -9.15
C ASN A 716 12.03 -25.27 -9.72
N ILE A 717 12.84 -24.22 -9.57
CA ILE A 717 12.58 -22.86 -10.05
C ILE A 717 13.62 -22.39 -11.09
N THR A 718 14.29 -23.34 -11.76
CA THR A 718 15.26 -23.04 -12.83
C THR A 718 14.58 -23.04 -14.18
N GLN A 719 14.53 -21.89 -14.84
CA GLN A 719 13.91 -21.71 -16.17
C GLN A 719 12.42 -22.03 -16.17
N GLU A 720 11.73 -21.60 -15.11
CA GLU A 720 10.31 -21.83 -14.88
C GLU A 720 9.54 -20.50 -14.80
N ASP A 721 8.21 -20.57 -14.78
CA ASP A 721 7.37 -19.38 -14.58
C ASP A 721 7.39 -19.04 -13.09
N LEU A 722 8.03 -17.93 -12.72
CA LEU A 722 8.27 -17.57 -11.33
C LEU A 722 7.35 -16.43 -10.87
N VAL A 723 6.97 -16.50 -9.59
CA VAL A 723 6.30 -15.41 -8.88
C VAL A 723 7.21 -14.95 -7.75
N ALA A 724 7.55 -13.66 -7.74
CA ALA A 724 8.17 -13.02 -6.59
C ALA A 724 7.10 -12.42 -5.68
N TRP A 725 7.16 -12.76 -4.40
CA TRP A 725 6.28 -12.28 -3.34
C TRP A 725 7.08 -11.29 -2.49
N VAL A 726 6.89 -9.99 -2.69
CA VAL A 726 7.74 -8.94 -2.11
C VAL A 726 7.00 -8.21 -0.99
N ASN A 727 7.66 -8.02 0.15
CA ASN A 727 7.09 -7.27 1.28
C ASN A 727 7.64 -5.84 1.34
N LEU A 728 6.73 -4.90 1.54
CA LEU A 728 7.00 -3.55 2.05
C LEU A 728 6.66 -3.50 3.53
N GLY A 729 7.30 -2.62 4.30
CA GLY A 729 6.93 -2.49 5.71
C GLY A 729 7.54 -1.34 6.48
N MET A 730 7.05 -1.11 7.69
CA MET A 730 7.58 -0.11 8.62
C MET A 730 7.45 -0.59 10.06
N HIS A 731 8.51 -0.39 10.86
CA HIS A 731 8.37 -0.36 12.32
C HIS A 731 7.86 1.03 12.70
N HIS A 732 6.58 1.13 13.04
CA HIS A 732 5.99 2.39 13.41
C HIS A 732 6.06 2.56 14.93
N LEU A 733 6.89 3.50 15.36
CA LEU A 733 7.02 3.97 16.73
C LEU A 733 6.39 5.36 16.80
N PRO A 734 5.07 5.48 17.05
CA PRO A 734 4.42 6.77 16.94
C PRO A 734 4.98 7.81 17.91
N GLN A 735 4.94 9.07 17.49
CA GLN A 735 5.41 10.23 18.22
C GLN A 735 4.30 11.27 18.36
N SER A 736 4.57 12.35 19.10
CA SER A 736 3.62 13.48 19.24
C SER A 736 3.19 14.05 17.89
N GLU A 737 4.10 14.05 16.92
CA GLU A 737 3.93 14.57 15.57
C GLU A 737 3.01 13.71 14.69
N ASP A 738 2.63 12.51 15.16
CA ASP A 738 1.62 11.67 14.53
C ASP A 738 0.19 12.01 14.99
N ALA A 739 0.03 13.01 15.87
CA ALA A 739 -1.25 13.62 16.21
C ALA A 739 -1.44 14.95 15.45
N PRO A 740 -2.57 15.16 14.76
CA PRO A 740 -3.71 14.24 14.67
C PRO A 740 -3.46 13.06 13.71
N ASN A 741 -2.54 13.17 12.76
CA ASN A 741 -2.32 12.12 11.76
C ASN A 741 -0.85 11.85 11.44
N THR A 742 -0.58 10.59 11.12
CA THR A 742 0.72 10.14 10.63
C THR A 742 1.09 10.81 9.31
N ARG A 743 2.37 11.11 9.15
CA ARG A 743 2.91 11.84 8.01
C ARG A 743 3.46 10.88 6.95
N THR A 744 3.00 11.03 5.71
CA THR A 744 3.40 10.17 4.59
C THR A 744 4.89 10.26 4.29
N ASN A 745 5.53 11.42 4.47
CA ASN A 745 6.95 11.60 4.16
C ASN A 745 7.88 10.70 4.99
N THR A 746 7.49 10.30 6.20
CA THR A 746 8.28 9.39 7.06
C THR A 746 7.71 7.99 7.12
N ALA A 747 6.38 7.84 7.05
CA ALA A 747 5.73 6.53 7.03
C ALA A 747 5.61 6.00 5.59
N THR A 748 6.74 5.74 4.95
CA THR A 748 6.82 5.25 3.56
C THR A 748 7.77 4.06 3.43
N SER A 749 7.40 3.12 2.55
CA SER A 749 8.18 1.95 2.19
C SER A 749 8.08 1.71 0.69
N SER A 750 9.15 1.24 0.06
CA SER A 750 9.16 0.94 -1.37
C SER A 750 10.13 -0.17 -1.76
N PHE A 751 9.93 -0.71 -2.96
CA PHE A 751 10.88 -1.58 -3.66
C PHE A 751 10.95 -1.17 -5.13
N PHE A 752 12.06 -1.52 -5.78
CA PHE A 752 12.26 -1.25 -7.20
C PHE A 752 12.44 -2.55 -7.98
N LEU A 753 11.88 -2.58 -9.18
CA LEU A 753 12.20 -3.54 -10.22
C LEU A 753 13.02 -2.80 -11.27
N THR A 754 14.31 -3.08 -11.38
CA THR A 754 15.22 -2.39 -12.29
C THR A 754 15.73 -3.35 -13.36
N PRO A 755 15.91 -2.90 -14.62
CA PRO A 755 16.57 -3.70 -15.63
C PRO A 755 18.00 -4.10 -15.18
N LEU A 756 18.30 -5.40 -15.16
CA LEU A 756 19.63 -5.94 -14.86
C LEU A 756 20.15 -6.67 -16.09
N ASN A 757 21.07 -6.04 -16.82
CA ASN A 757 21.58 -6.54 -18.11
C ASN A 757 20.46 -6.88 -19.12
N TYR A 758 19.27 -6.33 -18.93
CA TYR A 758 18.11 -6.58 -19.80
C TYR A 758 18.28 -5.94 -21.18
N PHE A 759 18.98 -4.82 -21.22
CA PHE A 759 19.35 -4.09 -22.43
C PHE A 759 20.87 -4.13 -22.63
N ASP A 760 21.31 -3.73 -23.82
CA ASP A 760 22.74 -3.65 -24.16
C ASP A 760 23.42 -2.39 -23.62
N HIS A 761 22.63 -1.37 -23.26
CA HIS A 761 23.04 -0.06 -22.77
C HIS A 761 21.89 0.63 -22.02
N ASP A 762 22.15 1.77 -21.40
CA ASP A 762 21.11 2.63 -20.80
C ASP A 762 20.17 3.15 -21.89
N VAL A 763 18.91 2.73 -21.84
CA VAL A 763 17.89 3.11 -22.83
C VAL A 763 17.34 4.53 -22.60
N SER A 764 17.64 5.16 -21.46
CA SER A 764 17.19 6.53 -21.17
C SER A 764 17.83 7.57 -22.10
N ILE A 765 18.98 7.25 -22.70
CA ILE A 765 19.68 8.10 -23.67
C ILE A 765 18.88 8.29 -24.98
N GLU A 766 17.87 7.46 -25.23
CA GLU A 766 16.94 7.61 -26.37
C GLU A 766 15.96 8.79 -26.16
N SER A 767 15.88 9.33 -24.94
CA SER A 767 15.00 10.45 -24.62
C SER A 767 15.42 11.72 -25.35
N THR A 768 14.50 12.27 -26.14
CA THR A 768 14.67 13.60 -26.75
C THR A 768 14.51 14.74 -25.74
N ASN A 769 14.13 14.44 -24.49
CA ASN A 769 14.12 15.43 -23.41
C ASN A 769 15.46 15.42 -22.67
N ALA A 770 16.54 15.55 -23.43
CA ALA A 770 17.91 15.58 -22.98
C ALA A 770 18.63 16.80 -23.55
N VAL A 771 19.77 17.16 -22.97
CA VAL A 771 20.66 18.19 -23.50
C VAL A 771 22.07 17.65 -23.58
N LEU A 772 22.73 17.91 -24.71
CA LEU A 772 24.12 17.55 -24.96
C LEU A 772 24.91 18.81 -25.33
N LEU A 773 25.81 19.23 -24.45
CA LEU A 773 26.63 20.42 -24.64
C LEU A 773 27.83 20.11 -25.54
N LYS A 774 28.17 21.10 -26.36
CA LYS A 774 29.34 21.11 -27.23
C LYS A 774 30.29 22.19 -26.75
N ASN A 775 31.56 21.83 -26.63
CA ASN A 775 32.59 22.78 -26.22
C ASN A 775 32.69 23.95 -27.19
N PRO A 776 32.99 25.15 -26.69
CA PRO A 776 33.29 26.28 -27.56
C PRO A 776 34.56 26.01 -28.39
N GLU A 777 34.53 26.38 -29.68
CA GLU A 777 35.71 26.26 -30.55
C GLU A 777 36.86 27.19 -30.10
N LYS A 778 36.53 28.32 -29.44
CA LYS A 778 37.51 29.28 -28.91
C LYS A 778 37.33 29.45 -27.40
N PRO A 779 38.43 29.50 -26.63
CA PRO A 779 38.36 29.79 -25.20
C PRO A 779 37.64 31.11 -24.92
N GLY A 780 36.63 31.07 -24.04
CA GLY A 780 35.83 32.24 -23.63
C GLY A 780 34.48 32.37 -24.33
N ASP A 781 34.25 31.64 -25.44
CA ASP A 781 32.94 31.59 -26.09
C ASP A 781 31.93 30.76 -25.26
N PRO A 782 30.61 31.01 -25.39
CA PRO A 782 29.61 30.20 -24.71
C PRO A 782 29.55 28.77 -25.29
N PHE A 783 29.16 27.81 -24.46
CA PHE A 783 28.84 26.46 -24.91
C PHE A 783 27.65 26.50 -25.86
N THR A 784 27.67 25.65 -26.90
CA THR A 784 26.49 25.35 -27.70
C THR A 784 25.90 24.02 -27.23
N TYR A 785 24.70 23.66 -27.68
CA TYR A 785 24.05 22.42 -27.26
C TYR A 785 23.15 21.83 -28.35
N ASP A 786 22.89 20.53 -28.24
CA ASP A 786 21.80 19.82 -28.90
C ASP A 786 20.73 19.50 -27.84
N ASP A 787 19.48 19.88 -28.12
CA ASP A 787 18.30 19.61 -27.28
C ASP A 787 17.31 18.66 -27.95
N TYR A 788 17.74 18.00 -29.04
CA TYR A 788 16.97 17.06 -29.83
C TYR A 788 15.61 17.59 -30.31
N GLY A 789 15.48 18.92 -30.43
CA GLY A 789 14.31 19.60 -30.97
C GLY A 789 13.11 19.70 -30.01
N VAL A 790 13.26 19.34 -28.73
CA VAL A 790 12.17 19.46 -27.74
C VAL A 790 12.21 20.84 -27.09
N GLN A 791 11.46 21.77 -27.69
CA GLN A 791 11.40 23.16 -27.21
C GLN A 791 10.35 23.35 -26.10
N PRO A 792 10.59 24.27 -25.14
CA PRO A 792 9.56 24.68 -24.18
C PRO A 792 8.32 25.22 -24.90
N ALA A 793 7.13 24.78 -24.47
CA ALA A 793 5.88 25.35 -24.94
C ALA A 793 5.55 26.62 -24.16
N HIS A 794 5.16 27.69 -24.86
CA HIS A 794 4.73 28.95 -24.27
C HIS A 794 3.24 29.15 -24.52
N CYS A 795 2.45 29.07 -23.46
CA CYS A 795 1.00 29.21 -23.53
C CYS A 795 0.42 29.56 -22.15
N LEU A 796 -0.83 30.04 -22.14
CA LEU A 796 -1.56 30.29 -20.91
C LEU A 796 -2.26 28.98 -20.48
N PRO A 797 -1.89 28.37 -19.34
CA PRO A 797 -2.54 27.15 -18.89
C PRO A 797 -4.00 27.42 -18.48
N GLU A 798 -4.83 26.40 -18.58
CA GLU A 798 -6.21 26.49 -18.10
C GLU A 798 -6.24 26.87 -16.61
N HIS A 799 -7.25 27.66 -16.24
CA HIS A 799 -7.49 27.97 -14.84
C HIS A 799 -7.81 26.69 -14.08
N PRO A 800 -7.22 26.47 -12.90
CA PRO A 800 -7.61 25.34 -12.07
C PRO A 800 -9.10 25.40 -11.76
N SER A 801 -9.80 24.29 -12.01
CA SER A 801 -11.20 24.13 -11.62
C SER A 801 -11.38 24.38 -10.12
N PRO A 802 -12.52 24.97 -9.70
CA PRO A 802 -12.85 25.08 -8.29
C PRO A 802 -12.77 23.72 -7.59
N PHE A 803 -12.35 23.73 -6.33
CA PHE A 803 -12.32 22.51 -5.53
C PHE A 803 -13.75 22.00 -5.31
N GLU A 804 -14.00 20.75 -5.71
CA GLU A 804 -15.27 20.06 -5.53
C GLU A 804 -15.06 18.62 -5.05
N TYR A 805 -15.90 18.20 -4.11
CA TYR A 805 -15.92 16.86 -3.57
C TYR A 805 -17.37 16.38 -3.46
N HIS A 806 -17.69 15.30 -4.17
CA HIS A 806 -19.04 14.75 -4.24
C HIS A 806 -19.05 13.35 -3.59
N PRO A 807 -20.16 12.94 -2.96
CA PRO A 807 -20.31 11.57 -2.49
C PRO A 807 -20.21 10.56 -3.63
N ALA A 808 -19.79 9.33 -3.30
CA ALA A 808 -19.76 8.23 -4.25
C ALA A 808 -21.16 7.93 -4.81
N LYS A 809 -21.22 7.41 -6.04
CA LYS A 809 -22.48 6.92 -6.63
C LYS A 809 -22.80 5.56 -6.03
N MET A 810 -23.96 5.43 -5.40
CA MET A 810 -24.43 4.19 -4.80
C MET A 810 -25.59 3.62 -5.58
N PHE A 811 -25.63 2.30 -5.68
CA PHE A 811 -26.67 1.54 -6.34
C PHE A 811 -27.15 0.45 -5.40
N ASP A 812 -28.45 0.18 -5.38
CA ASP A 812 -29.00 -0.95 -4.65
C ASP A 812 -28.63 -2.29 -5.34
N LEU A 813 -29.08 -3.38 -4.74
CA LEU A 813 -28.83 -4.74 -5.22
C LEU A 813 -29.50 -5.05 -6.58
N ASP A 814 -30.44 -4.21 -7.03
CA ASP A 814 -31.09 -4.33 -8.34
C ASP A 814 -30.47 -3.40 -9.39
N GLY A 815 -29.41 -2.66 -9.02
CA GLY A 815 -28.67 -1.76 -9.88
C GLY A 815 -29.31 -0.37 -10.04
N MET A 816 -30.32 -0.05 -9.24
CA MET A 816 -30.98 1.25 -9.27
C MET A 816 -30.22 2.23 -8.37
N PRO A 817 -30.17 3.53 -8.72
CA PRO A 817 -29.54 4.53 -7.86
C PRO A 817 -30.12 4.50 -6.44
N ALA A 818 -29.26 4.29 -5.45
CA ALA A 818 -29.65 4.26 -4.04
C ALA A 818 -29.81 5.70 -3.49
N PRO A 819 -30.65 5.89 -2.46
CA PRO A 819 -30.77 7.19 -1.80
C PRO A 819 -29.43 7.64 -1.19
N ALA A 820 -29.28 8.95 -0.99
CA ALA A 820 -28.09 9.49 -0.34
C ALA A 820 -27.97 8.97 1.10
N SER A 821 -26.80 8.44 1.44
CA SER A 821 -26.46 7.98 2.78
C SER A 821 -26.46 9.14 3.79
N SER A 822 -26.92 8.88 5.01
CA SER A 822 -26.74 9.84 6.10
C SER A 822 -25.25 9.94 6.48
N ILE A 823 -24.87 11.00 7.20
CA ILE A 823 -23.49 11.13 7.73
C ILE A 823 -23.13 9.93 8.61
N GLU A 824 -24.09 9.43 9.40
CA GLU A 824 -23.86 8.26 10.26
C GLU A 824 -23.63 7.00 9.43
N ASP A 825 -24.38 6.79 8.33
CA ASP A 825 -24.16 5.66 7.43
C ASP A 825 -22.80 5.75 6.73
N MET A 826 -22.41 6.95 6.29
CA MET A 826 -21.09 7.19 5.72
C MET A 826 -19.97 6.87 6.72
N ARG A 827 -20.15 7.26 8.00
CA ARG A 827 -19.22 6.93 9.09
C ARG A 827 -19.16 5.44 9.36
N LYS A 828 -20.31 4.76 9.48
CA LYS A 828 -20.38 3.28 9.64
C LYS A 828 -19.64 2.57 8.50
N ALA A 829 -19.79 3.05 7.26
CA ALA A 829 -19.12 2.48 6.09
C ALA A 829 -17.62 2.80 5.99
N SER A 830 -17.15 3.95 6.51
CA SER A 830 -15.72 4.33 6.46
C SER A 830 -14.91 3.84 7.65
N GLU A 831 -15.52 3.79 8.85
CA GLU A 831 -14.82 3.48 10.10
C GLU A 831 -14.95 1.99 10.48
N LEU A 832 -15.93 1.27 9.92
CA LEU A 832 -16.12 -0.18 10.05
C LEU A 832 -15.94 -0.68 11.50
N TYR A 833 -15.10 -1.68 11.71
CA TYR A 833 -14.79 -2.30 13.01
C TYR A 833 -14.04 -1.38 13.97
N HIS A 834 -13.45 -0.29 13.47
CA HIS A 834 -12.84 0.72 14.33
C HIS A 834 -13.88 1.57 15.03
N ARG A 835 -15.11 1.65 14.53
CA ARG A 835 -16.21 2.35 15.20
C ARG A 835 -17.49 1.53 15.16
N ILE A 836 -17.74 0.84 16.26
CA ILE A 836 -18.98 0.15 16.55
C ILE A 836 -19.85 1.08 17.39
N LYS A 837 -21.04 1.39 16.87
CA LYS A 837 -22.07 2.15 17.58
C LYS A 837 -23.13 1.18 18.09
N LEU A 838 -23.33 1.17 19.40
CA LEU A 838 -24.37 0.38 20.05
C LEU A 838 -25.60 1.27 20.23
N GLU A 839 -26.66 1.01 19.45
CA GLU A 839 -27.92 1.75 19.45
C GLU A 839 -29.06 0.84 19.92
N LEU A 840 -30.10 1.43 20.53
CA LEU A 840 -31.32 0.74 20.97
C LEU A 840 -32.31 0.57 19.82
#